data_AF-A0A9Q0S2C6-F1
#
_entry.id   AF-A0A9Q0S2C6-F1
#
_cell.length_a   1.000
_cell.length_b   1.000
_cell.length_c   1.000
_cell.angle_alpha   90.00
_cell.angle_beta   90.00
_cell.angle_gamma   90.00
#
_symmetry.space_group_name_H-M   'P 1'
#
loop_
_entity.id
_entity.type
_entity.pdbx_description
1 polymer ?
#
loop_
_entity_poly.entity_id
_entity_poly.type
_entity_poly.pdbx_seq_one_letter_code
_entity_poly.pdbx_strand_id
1 'polypeptide(L)'
;MHIRTGNAGEFRIRFPFGNFPNLFLQKKSFGEELKEIYNSTSEPFIGVYTTIQPALLVRDTKIIKNMLIEGFDSFSHRGFFANVKDPMADNILLQRDEKWKDARARYTPAFTSVKLKGMFDTIVDCGKSLDKYIDRFANTNTSIDVRELFARYATNVIVSVAFGIDIDCIENPNNLFRKHGKQNSEPSLKNMLRIRLAFMAPNLVKMFGVRWTDKKIGDFMIETVRQNLEYREKHDVSRRDFFQSLMQLRNIGRIYDDWTVKPKTDEKASSIEGMAAQALSFFLGGFETVQCTMPFCLYELAKHQQIQQKVYDELVDMLEKHDGQLTYEAVADMKYFERCLDESLRLHTVLPVATRCCTKDYNIPNTDIVIEKGTKILFSSSGLHHDPKYYDEPEKFKPERCGGSDSGNKSFDEMPNMVFGLGPRNCMGMRLGLLESKIGLALLLKKFRFQLEEHHKSGVCWVKIVEGKCKEPIQRNVSKESCCSAGPNVGFTEKDLNDFEYFFATAIGDGSACTSCLESCKTAKCGDGKKCIQRNDQPKCVCAPNCKAMKRQENNSNAKRTSRFIDKEDSIENVKRVGPKVRKKTGNLKRVQVFDANKDVEFVNPTNNSSKNAKSEKVIVTDSKFFNKIHGDNKKRTNFNKSIAKGNLSSVMRDRHIFKEHSKWPSMIRTGSYGYDVPFPPNHFSPVRLNAQIEITLLIATIPQESENGPYFKPVCGSDGRTYKTECQLKKRACRRGISTLRVAYKGQCQTSCKNVKCPQSMHCLEDQNLMPHCVSCATKCPPFEKTFKSIVSNPSRLVCGTDGVTYRNLCEIKRAACLLGRSIPVAYRGACNDTANCNNIKCKDRQICLNDLITHRPRCVSCSFKCSRKRKPQGKRDGKVTSVGVNTEMKLCGRNMHTYNSWCQMIKDSCSTGFFIDIEHNGECSANSTTTLPLNAEY
;
A
#
# COMPACT_ATOMS: atom_id res chain seq x y z
N MET A 1 -8.82 -37.40 -25.96
CA MET A 1 -9.47 -36.22 -26.58
C MET A 1 -8.51 -35.40 -27.46
N HIS A 2 -8.88 -35.08 -28.70
CA HIS A 2 -8.36 -33.90 -29.43
C HIS A 2 -9.38 -32.76 -29.31
N ILE A 3 -9.28 -31.94 -28.27
CA ILE A 3 -10.25 -30.86 -28.05
C ILE A 3 -9.92 -29.71 -29.02
N ARG A 4 -10.91 -29.26 -29.81
CA ARG A 4 -10.77 -28.03 -30.61
C ARG A 4 -10.50 -26.86 -29.68
N THR A 5 -9.29 -26.30 -29.74
CA THR A 5 -9.05 -24.94 -29.27
C THR A 5 -9.82 -24.00 -30.18
N GLY A 6 -10.90 -23.39 -29.67
CA GLY A 6 -11.59 -22.32 -30.39
C GLY A 6 -10.65 -21.15 -30.71
N ASN A 7 -11.07 -20.25 -31.59
CA ASN A 7 -10.23 -19.17 -32.14
C ASN A 7 -9.86 -18.03 -31.15
N ALA A 8 -9.69 -18.35 -29.86
CA ALA A 8 -9.27 -17.44 -28.80
C ALA A 8 -7.73 -17.23 -28.85
N GLY A 9 -7.28 -16.33 -29.73
CA GLY A 9 -5.86 -16.12 -30.07
C GLY A 9 -4.91 -15.71 -28.92
N GLU A 10 -5.42 -15.41 -27.73
CA GLU A 10 -4.62 -14.93 -26.59
C GLU A 10 -4.29 -16.01 -25.54
N PHE A 11 -5.14 -17.02 -25.34
CA PHE A 11 -5.01 -18.00 -24.24
C PHE A 11 -4.04 -19.15 -24.55
N ARG A 12 -2.82 -18.79 -24.96
CA ARG A 12 -1.72 -19.75 -25.23
C ARG A 12 -1.44 -20.60 -23.99
N ILE A 13 -1.61 -21.92 -24.14
CA ILE A 13 -1.17 -22.93 -23.16
C ILE A 13 0.34 -22.77 -22.95
N ARG A 14 0.78 -22.55 -21.70
CA ARG A 14 2.20 -22.40 -21.34
C ARG A 14 2.63 -23.57 -20.47
N PHE A 15 3.44 -24.49 -20.99
CA PHE A 15 4.04 -25.53 -20.16
C PHE A 15 4.94 -24.89 -19.08
N PRO A 16 4.93 -25.35 -17.81
CA PRO A 16 4.08 -26.39 -17.21
C PRO A 16 2.76 -25.88 -16.59
N PHE A 17 2.45 -24.59 -16.72
CA PHE A 17 1.34 -23.89 -16.04
C PHE A 17 -0.03 -24.07 -16.71
N GLY A 18 -0.07 -24.60 -17.94
CA GLY A 18 -1.32 -24.83 -18.68
C GLY A 18 -1.94 -23.51 -19.15
N ASN A 19 -3.25 -23.35 -18.99
CA ASN A 19 -3.96 -22.11 -19.31
C ASN A 19 -3.91 -21.05 -18.18
N PHE A 20 -3.29 -21.35 -17.03
CA PHE A 20 -3.36 -20.51 -15.81
C PHE A 20 -1.99 -19.95 -15.36
N PRO A 21 -1.19 -19.29 -16.21
CA PRO A 21 0.13 -18.79 -15.83
C PRO A 21 0.06 -17.66 -14.79
N ASN A 22 -1.00 -16.84 -14.76
CA ASN A 22 -1.08 -15.71 -13.83
C ASN A 22 -1.42 -16.16 -12.40
N LEU A 23 -2.18 -17.25 -12.24
CA LEU A 23 -2.35 -17.95 -10.96
C LEU A 23 -1.00 -18.35 -10.33
N PHE A 24 -0.06 -18.87 -11.12
CA PHE A 24 1.27 -19.21 -10.60
C PHE A 24 2.11 -17.99 -10.26
N LEU A 25 2.00 -16.91 -11.04
CA LEU A 25 2.67 -15.63 -10.76
C LEU A 25 1.97 -14.79 -9.66
N GLN A 26 0.84 -15.26 -9.12
CA GLN A 26 -0.05 -14.50 -8.22
C GLN A 26 -0.47 -13.13 -8.79
N LYS A 27 -0.54 -13.02 -10.12
CA LYS A 27 -1.00 -11.81 -10.83
C LYS A 27 -2.53 -11.75 -10.98
N LYS A 28 -3.21 -12.90 -10.89
CA LYS A 28 -4.67 -13.08 -10.86
C LYS A 28 -5.03 -14.28 -9.98
N SER A 29 -6.26 -14.33 -9.47
CA SER A 29 -6.84 -15.53 -8.86
C SER A 29 -7.29 -16.54 -9.91
N PHE A 30 -7.55 -17.78 -9.48
CA PHE A 30 -8.08 -18.83 -10.35
C PHE A 30 -9.49 -18.50 -10.88
N GLY A 31 -10.29 -17.75 -10.10
CA GLY A 31 -11.65 -17.35 -10.50
C GLY A 31 -11.68 -16.25 -11.57
N GLU A 32 -10.73 -15.31 -11.52
CA GLU A 32 -10.58 -14.26 -12.54
C GLU A 32 -10.04 -14.84 -13.85
N GLU A 33 -8.95 -15.60 -13.79
CA GLU A 33 -8.34 -16.22 -14.99
C GLU A 33 -9.29 -17.26 -15.62
N LEU A 34 -10.20 -17.88 -14.85
CA LEU A 34 -11.29 -18.71 -15.40
C LEU A 34 -12.50 -17.89 -15.93
N LYS A 35 -12.89 -16.75 -15.33
CA LYS A 35 -13.91 -15.83 -15.90
C LYS A 35 -13.44 -15.29 -17.24
N GLU A 36 -12.15 -14.98 -17.38
CA GLU A 36 -11.55 -14.55 -18.65
C GLU A 36 -11.60 -15.63 -19.73
N ILE A 37 -11.25 -16.88 -19.39
CA ILE A 37 -11.36 -18.01 -20.32
C ILE A 37 -12.84 -18.32 -20.65
N TYR A 38 -13.76 -18.20 -19.68
CA TYR A 38 -15.20 -18.32 -19.90
C TYR A 38 -15.72 -17.26 -20.87
N ASN A 39 -15.26 -16.01 -20.76
CA ASN A 39 -15.66 -14.90 -21.62
C ASN A 39 -15.00 -14.96 -23.03
N SER A 40 -13.94 -15.75 -23.21
CA SER A 40 -13.19 -15.84 -24.47
C SER A 40 -13.91 -16.57 -25.61
N THR A 41 -15.08 -17.15 -25.36
CA THR A 41 -15.79 -18.02 -26.30
C THR A 41 -17.30 -18.03 -26.05
N SER A 42 -18.08 -18.29 -27.10
CA SER A 42 -19.53 -18.59 -27.01
C SER A 42 -19.83 -20.09 -26.84
N GLU A 43 -18.85 -20.97 -27.06
CA GLU A 43 -19.00 -22.44 -27.06
C GLU A 43 -19.60 -22.99 -25.75
N PRO A 44 -20.37 -24.11 -25.79
CA PRO A 44 -21.04 -24.66 -24.60
C PRO A 44 -20.08 -25.28 -23.58
N PHE A 45 -18.89 -25.70 -24.02
CA PHE A 45 -17.79 -26.15 -23.19
C PHE A 45 -16.46 -26.04 -23.96
N ILE A 46 -15.34 -25.90 -23.25
CA ILE A 46 -13.99 -25.85 -23.83
C ILE A 46 -12.97 -26.62 -23.00
N GLY A 47 -11.98 -27.19 -23.68
CA GLY A 47 -10.85 -27.87 -23.06
C GLY A 47 -9.82 -26.88 -22.53
N VAL A 48 -9.37 -27.09 -21.30
CA VAL A 48 -8.33 -26.29 -20.65
C VAL A 48 -7.35 -27.19 -19.91
N TYR A 49 -6.10 -26.76 -19.78
CA TYR A 49 -5.08 -27.45 -19.00
C TYR A 49 -4.93 -26.78 -17.64
N THR A 50 -5.33 -27.50 -16.58
CA THR A 50 -4.94 -27.17 -15.20
C THR A 50 -3.51 -27.68 -14.98
N THR A 51 -2.52 -26.85 -15.29
CA THR A 51 -1.10 -27.20 -15.36
C THR A 51 -0.80 -28.23 -16.46
N ILE A 52 -0.43 -29.45 -16.08
CA ILE A 52 -0.24 -30.58 -17.01
C ILE A 52 -1.48 -31.48 -17.12
N GLN A 53 -2.53 -31.23 -16.33
CA GLN A 53 -3.73 -32.07 -16.29
C GLN A 53 -4.86 -31.47 -17.13
N PRO A 54 -5.43 -32.21 -18.10
CA PRO A 54 -6.59 -31.75 -18.86
C PRO A 54 -7.83 -31.60 -17.97
N ALA A 55 -8.67 -30.64 -18.33
CA ALA A 55 -9.94 -30.36 -17.70
C ALA A 55 -10.94 -29.80 -18.74
N LEU A 56 -12.23 -29.95 -18.47
CA LEU A 56 -13.31 -29.37 -19.26
C LEU A 56 -13.93 -28.21 -18.49
N LEU A 57 -13.89 -26.99 -19.05
CA LEU A 57 -14.69 -25.88 -18.56
C LEU A 57 -16.04 -25.92 -19.27
N VAL A 58 -17.12 -26.12 -18.51
CA VAL A 58 -18.50 -26.13 -19.04
C VAL A 58 -19.14 -24.76 -18.83
N ARG A 59 -19.85 -24.27 -19.85
CA ARG A 59 -20.49 -22.95 -19.89
C ARG A 59 -22.01 -23.00 -20.05
N ASP A 60 -22.53 -24.02 -20.74
CA ASP A 60 -23.98 -24.18 -20.97
C ASP A 60 -24.72 -24.69 -19.72
N THR A 61 -25.81 -24.01 -19.36
CA THR A 61 -26.58 -24.28 -18.13
C THR A 61 -27.22 -25.66 -18.10
N LYS A 62 -27.71 -26.16 -19.25
CA LYS A 62 -28.35 -27.48 -19.35
C LYS A 62 -27.32 -28.57 -19.13
N ILE A 63 -26.14 -28.46 -19.77
CA ILE A 63 -25.04 -29.40 -19.54
C ILE A 63 -24.57 -29.38 -18.07
N ILE A 64 -24.48 -28.19 -17.45
CA ILE A 64 -24.14 -28.06 -16.02
C ILE A 64 -25.18 -28.72 -15.13
N LYS A 65 -26.47 -28.46 -15.37
CA LYS A 65 -27.61 -29.04 -14.64
C LYS A 65 -27.63 -30.56 -14.75
N ASN A 66 -27.48 -31.10 -15.96
CA ASN A 66 -27.44 -32.53 -16.21
C ASN A 66 -26.23 -33.19 -15.52
N MET A 67 -25.03 -32.58 -15.55
CA MET A 67 -23.86 -33.11 -14.82
C MET A 67 -24.01 -33.04 -13.29
N LEU A 68 -24.64 -31.99 -12.76
CA LEU A 68 -24.70 -31.76 -11.31
C LEU A 68 -25.91 -32.39 -10.62
N ILE A 69 -26.94 -32.78 -11.36
CA ILE A 69 -28.19 -33.37 -10.84
C ILE A 69 -28.40 -34.79 -11.39
N GLU A 70 -28.62 -34.93 -12.70
CA GLU A 70 -29.05 -36.19 -13.33
C GLU A 70 -27.91 -37.21 -13.41
N GLY A 71 -26.77 -36.81 -13.96
CA GLY A 71 -25.53 -37.59 -14.06
C GLY A 71 -24.71 -37.64 -12.78
N PHE A 72 -25.29 -37.30 -11.61
CA PHE A 72 -24.53 -37.02 -10.39
C PHE A 72 -23.62 -38.17 -9.93
N ASP A 73 -23.97 -39.44 -10.16
CA ASP A 73 -23.10 -40.59 -9.82
C ASP A 73 -21.79 -40.62 -10.63
N SER A 74 -21.73 -39.95 -11.78
CA SER A 74 -20.50 -39.75 -12.56
C SER A 74 -19.71 -38.51 -12.09
N PHE A 75 -20.33 -37.63 -11.30
CA PHE A 75 -19.78 -36.35 -10.83
C PHE A 75 -19.93 -36.17 -9.31
N SER A 76 -19.84 -37.28 -8.57
CA SER A 76 -19.89 -37.36 -7.10
C SER A 76 -18.70 -36.66 -6.42
N HIS A 77 -17.54 -36.65 -7.10
CA HIS A 77 -16.25 -36.21 -6.56
C HIS A 77 -15.92 -34.76 -6.93
N ARG A 78 -15.44 -33.96 -5.97
CA ARG A 78 -15.04 -32.55 -6.18
C ARG A 78 -13.70 -32.36 -6.91
N GLY A 79 -12.93 -33.42 -7.18
CA GLY A 79 -11.60 -33.33 -7.80
C GLY A 79 -10.44 -33.02 -6.84
N PHE A 80 -10.70 -32.75 -5.56
CA PHE A 80 -9.65 -32.48 -4.56
C PHE A 80 -8.88 -33.76 -4.15
N PHE A 81 -7.57 -33.62 -3.94
CA PHE A 81 -6.74 -34.66 -3.33
C PHE A 81 -6.87 -34.63 -1.81
N ALA A 82 -7.18 -35.79 -1.22
CA ALA A 82 -7.24 -36.01 0.22
C ALA A 82 -6.20 -37.08 0.58
N ASN A 83 -5.40 -36.82 1.62
CA ASN A 83 -4.37 -37.72 2.08
C ASN A 83 -4.88 -38.56 3.26
N VAL A 84 -4.83 -39.89 3.15
CA VAL A 84 -5.26 -40.81 4.23
C VAL A 84 -4.39 -40.67 5.50
N LYS A 85 -3.17 -40.13 5.39
CA LYS A 85 -2.29 -39.81 6.54
C LYS A 85 -2.55 -38.44 7.19
N ASP A 86 -3.61 -37.73 6.77
CA ASP A 86 -4.08 -36.50 7.39
C ASP A 86 -5.46 -36.74 8.05
N PRO A 87 -5.56 -36.86 9.38
CA PRO A 87 -6.84 -37.09 10.05
C PRO A 87 -7.88 -36.00 9.74
N MET A 88 -7.42 -34.76 9.49
CA MET A 88 -8.28 -33.63 9.14
C MET A 88 -8.88 -33.73 7.74
N ALA A 89 -8.45 -34.68 6.91
CA ALA A 89 -8.98 -34.89 5.56
C ALA A 89 -10.25 -35.77 5.51
N ASP A 90 -10.63 -36.47 6.59
CA ASP A 90 -11.85 -37.27 6.65
C ASP A 90 -13.08 -36.40 7.02
N ASN A 91 -13.36 -35.42 6.16
CA ASN A 91 -14.43 -34.44 6.34
C ASN A 91 -15.36 -34.35 5.12
N ILE A 92 -16.58 -33.83 5.29
CA ILE A 92 -17.62 -33.79 4.26
C ILE A 92 -17.26 -32.97 3.00
N LEU A 93 -16.30 -32.05 3.09
CA LEU A 93 -15.79 -31.30 1.93
C LEU A 93 -14.89 -32.17 1.04
N LEU A 94 -14.03 -32.99 1.64
CA LEU A 94 -12.97 -33.77 0.97
C LEU A 94 -13.34 -35.25 0.73
N GLN A 95 -14.27 -35.80 1.52
CA GLN A 95 -14.82 -37.14 1.35
C GLN A 95 -15.45 -37.33 -0.05
N ARG A 96 -15.49 -38.59 -0.49
CA ARG A 96 -15.81 -38.99 -1.86
C ARG A 96 -16.88 -40.07 -1.89
N ASP A 97 -17.62 -40.12 -2.99
CA ASP A 97 -18.46 -41.26 -3.37
C ASP A 97 -19.39 -41.71 -2.23
N GLU A 98 -19.51 -43.01 -1.96
CA GLU A 98 -20.42 -43.54 -0.92
C GLU A 98 -20.08 -43.01 0.49
N LYS A 99 -18.79 -42.84 0.84
CA LYS A 99 -18.40 -42.20 2.12
C LYS A 99 -18.93 -40.78 2.24
N TRP A 100 -19.01 -40.04 1.13
CA TRP A 100 -19.62 -38.71 1.14
C TRP A 100 -21.16 -38.77 1.16
N LYS A 101 -21.80 -39.70 0.45
CA LYS A 101 -23.27 -39.86 0.50
C LYS A 101 -23.73 -40.18 1.93
N ASP A 102 -23.06 -41.13 2.57
CA ASP A 102 -23.22 -41.52 3.97
C ASP A 102 -23.00 -40.32 4.94
N ALA A 103 -21.85 -39.64 4.86
CA ALA A 103 -21.60 -38.45 5.66
C ALA A 103 -22.63 -37.34 5.41
N ARG A 104 -23.05 -37.11 4.15
CA ARG A 104 -24.07 -36.11 3.80
C ARG A 104 -25.40 -36.43 4.46
N ALA A 105 -25.84 -37.69 4.42
CA ALA A 105 -27.04 -38.13 5.10
C ALA A 105 -26.95 -37.95 6.63
N ARG A 106 -25.81 -38.33 7.24
CA ARG A 106 -25.62 -38.22 8.70
C ARG A 106 -25.52 -36.79 9.23
N TYR A 107 -24.92 -35.84 8.51
CA TYR A 107 -24.77 -34.46 8.98
C TYR A 107 -25.91 -33.51 8.57
N THR A 108 -26.70 -33.81 7.53
CA THR A 108 -27.83 -32.94 7.11
C THR A 108 -28.84 -32.63 8.24
N PRO A 109 -29.22 -33.56 9.15
CA PRO A 109 -30.15 -33.26 10.24
C PRO A 109 -29.66 -32.19 11.23
N ALA A 110 -28.36 -31.89 11.28
CA ALA A 110 -27.85 -30.79 12.11
C ALA A 110 -28.27 -29.39 11.61
N PHE A 111 -28.77 -29.29 10.36
CA PHE A 111 -29.17 -28.05 9.69
C PHE A 111 -30.69 -27.97 9.45
N THR A 112 -31.51 -28.70 10.23
CA THR A 112 -32.98 -28.57 10.20
C THR A 112 -33.43 -27.21 10.73
N SER A 113 -34.68 -26.83 10.44
CA SER A 113 -35.28 -25.60 11.01
C SER A 113 -35.27 -25.62 12.54
N VAL A 114 -35.48 -26.79 13.16
CA VAL A 114 -35.49 -26.97 14.62
C VAL A 114 -34.09 -26.73 15.20
N LYS A 115 -33.04 -27.31 14.61
CA LYS A 115 -31.65 -27.07 15.03
C LYS A 115 -31.27 -25.60 14.88
N LEU A 116 -31.55 -25.01 13.71
CA LEU A 116 -31.24 -23.58 13.44
C LEU A 116 -31.98 -22.64 14.40
N LYS A 117 -33.26 -22.89 14.70
CA LYS A 117 -34.01 -22.11 15.70
C LYS A 117 -33.46 -22.30 17.12
N GLY A 118 -33.01 -23.50 17.49
CA GLY A 118 -32.35 -23.73 18.78
C GLY A 118 -31.00 -23.02 18.96
N MET A 119 -30.31 -22.69 17.86
CA MET A 119 -29.05 -21.94 17.84
C MET A 119 -29.24 -20.41 17.66
N PHE A 120 -30.46 -19.97 17.33
CA PHE A 120 -30.77 -18.58 16.97
C PHE A 120 -30.28 -17.56 18.02
N ASP A 121 -30.61 -17.79 19.29
CA ASP A 121 -30.27 -16.89 20.40
C ASP A 121 -28.75 -16.63 20.49
N THR A 122 -27.93 -17.67 20.25
CA THR A 122 -26.46 -17.57 20.26
C THR A 122 -25.94 -16.71 19.09
N ILE A 123 -26.57 -16.78 17.91
CA ILE A 123 -26.21 -15.96 16.74
C ILE A 123 -26.60 -14.50 16.99
N VAL A 124 -27.77 -14.27 17.58
CA VAL A 124 -28.26 -12.95 18.00
C VAL A 124 -27.35 -12.32 19.07
N ASP A 125 -26.91 -13.07 20.07
CA ASP A 125 -26.02 -12.57 21.10
C ASP A 125 -24.63 -12.20 20.56
N CYS A 126 -24.07 -13.00 19.65
CA CYS A 126 -22.87 -12.60 18.90
C CYS A 126 -23.09 -11.31 18.10
N GLY A 127 -24.31 -11.08 17.59
CA GLY A 127 -24.71 -9.86 16.90
C GLY A 127 -24.80 -8.65 17.83
N LYS A 128 -25.32 -8.82 19.05
CA LYS A 128 -25.32 -7.78 20.11
C LYS A 128 -23.89 -7.38 20.51
N SER A 129 -22.96 -8.34 20.56
CA SER A 129 -21.53 -8.04 20.78
C SER A 129 -20.93 -7.19 19.65
N LEU A 130 -21.33 -7.43 18.40
CA LEU A 130 -20.89 -6.64 17.25
C LEU A 130 -21.47 -5.21 17.25
N ASP A 131 -22.76 -5.06 17.53
CA ASP A 131 -23.39 -3.74 17.73
C ASP A 131 -22.64 -2.93 18.80
N LYS A 132 -22.53 -3.50 20.01
CA LYS A 132 -21.84 -2.87 21.15
C LYS A 132 -20.38 -2.51 20.86
N TYR A 133 -19.71 -3.26 19.98
CA TYR A 133 -18.36 -2.92 19.53
C TYR A 133 -18.34 -1.67 18.65
N ILE A 134 -19.23 -1.60 17.64
CA ILE A 134 -19.31 -0.50 16.66
C ILE A 134 -19.84 0.80 17.28
N ASP A 135 -20.77 0.71 18.24
CA ASP A 135 -21.39 1.85 18.93
C ASP A 135 -20.37 2.89 19.43
N ARG A 136 -19.24 2.41 19.95
CA ARG A 136 -18.13 3.23 20.48
C ARG A 136 -17.40 4.06 19.43
N PHE A 137 -17.55 3.73 18.14
CA PHE A 137 -16.94 4.41 17.01
C PHE A 137 -17.90 5.36 16.27
N ALA A 138 -19.22 5.26 16.52
CA ALA A 138 -20.22 6.02 15.79
C ALA A 138 -20.04 7.55 15.91
N ASN A 139 -19.54 8.01 17.06
CA ASN A 139 -19.32 9.43 17.37
C ASN A 139 -17.85 9.89 17.28
N THR A 140 -16.91 9.03 16.82
CA THR A 140 -15.46 9.33 16.85
C THR A 140 -14.90 9.83 15.52
N ASN A 141 -15.70 9.94 14.45
CA ASN A 141 -15.26 10.27 13.08
C ASN A 141 -14.11 9.37 12.58
N THR A 142 -14.10 8.09 12.96
CA THR A 142 -13.08 7.11 12.54
C THR A 142 -13.66 6.05 11.61
N SER A 143 -13.04 5.88 10.44
CA SER A 143 -13.31 4.77 9.52
C SER A 143 -12.96 3.41 10.14
N ILE A 144 -13.75 2.38 9.84
CA ILE A 144 -13.60 1.02 10.38
C ILE A 144 -13.26 0.04 9.25
N ASP A 145 -12.26 -0.82 9.43
CA ASP A 145 -12.03 -1.98 8.55
C ASP A 145 -13.10 -3.05 8.81
N VAL A 146 -14.17 -2.99 8.01
CA VAL A 146 -15.29 -3.94 8.07
C VAL A 146 -14.87 -5.37 7.73
N ARG A 147 -13.79 -5.60 6.97
CA ARG A 147 -13.35 -6.95 6.60
C ARG A 147 -12.74 -7.67 7.80
N GLU A 148 -11.82 -7.03 8.50
CA GLU A 148 -11.25 -7.60 9.73
C GLU A 148 -12.32 -7.71 10.84
N LEU A 149 -13.26 -6.76 10.91
CA LEU A 149 -14.34 -6.80 11.89
C LEU A 149 -15.32 -7.96 11.65
N PHE A 150 -15.84 -8.12 10.43
CA PHE A 150 -16.71 -9.26 10.10
C PHE A 150 -15.98 -10.60 10.17
N ALA A 151 -14.67 -10.64 9.94
CA ALA A 151 -13.87 -11.83 10.19
C ALA A 151 -13.83 -12.23 11.69
N ARG A 152 -13.82 -11.27 12.62
CA ARG A 152 -13.94 -11.54 14.06
C ARG A 152 -15.36 -11.98 14.44
N TYR A 153 -16.39 -11.32 13.90
CA TYR A 153 -17.78 -11.72 14.10
C TYR A 153 -18.04 -13.16 13.62
N ALA A 154 -17.67 -13.49 12.39
CA ALA A 154 -17.80 -14.83 11.83
C ALA A 154 -16.99 -15.88 12.63
N THR A 155 -15.83 -15.50 13.19
CA THR A 155 -15.08 -16.35 14.12
C THR A 155 -15.86 -16.58 15.42
N ASN A 156 -16.46 -15.52 16.00
CA ASN A 156 -17.30 -15.63 17.20
C ASN A 156 -18.50 -16.55 16.99
N VAL A 157 -19.30 -16.30 15.94
CA VAL A 157 -20.50 -17.10 15.65
C VAL A 157 -20.09 -18.56 15.43
N ILE A 158 -19.17 -18.85 14.50
CA ILE A 158 -18.89 -20.26 14.18
C ILE A 158 -18.18 -21.01 15.32
N VAL A 159 -17.43 -20.35 16.21
CA VAL A 159 -16.84 -21.04 17.38
C VAL A 159 -17.91 -21.33 18.43
N SER A 160 -18.79 -20.37 18.71
CA SER A 160 -19.91 -20.55 19.63
C SER A 160 -20.97 -21.54 19.09
N VAL A 161 -21.19 -21.58 17.77
CA VAL A 161 -22.20 -22.42 17.11
C VAL A 161 -21.66 -23.81 16.74
N ALA A 162 -20.43 -23.92 16.18
CA ALA A 162 -19.87 -25.21 15.77
C ALA A 162 -19.19 -26.00 16.90
N PHE A 163 -18.68 -25.31 17.94
CA PHE A 163 -17.99 -25.92 19.08
C PHE A 163 -18.77 -25.72 20.39
N GLY A 164 -19.71 -24.78 20.46
CA GLY A 164 -20.41 -24.50 21.71
C GLY A 164 -19.54 -23.80 22.77
N ILE A 165 -18.45 -23.16 22.33
CA ILE A 165 -17.47 -22.46 23.15
C ILE A 165 -17.62 -20.96 22.88
N ASP A 166 -17.95 -20.17 23.89
CA ASP A 166 -18.03 -18.71 23.73
C ASP A 166 -16.64 -18.08 23.80
N ILE A 167 -16.37 -17.20 22.84
CA ILE A 167 -15.13 -16.45 22.72
C ILE A 167 -15.44 -14.97 22.43
N ASP A 168 -14.53 -14.09 22.84
CA ASP A 168 -14.59 -12.68 22.46
C ASP A 168 -13.45 -12.34 21.49
N CYS A 169 -13.59 -12.77 20.23
CA CYS A 169 -12.68 -12.39 19.16
C CYS A 169 -12.92 -10.95 18.68
N ILE A 170 -14.09 -10.37 18.96
CA ILE A 170 -14.49 -9.03 18.51
C ILE A 170 -13.63 -7.99 19.25
N GLU A 171 -13.55 -8.06 20.58
CA GLU A 171 -12.65 -7.26 21.40
C GLU A 171 -11.20 -7.78 21.37
N ASN A 172 -10.97 -9.09 21.37
CA ASN A 172 -9.62 -9.69 21.36
C ASN A 172 -9.22 -10.27 19.99
N PRO A 173 -8.60 -9.48 19.08
CA PRO A 173 -8.17 -9.95 17.76
C PRO A 173 -7.08 -11.04 17.78
N ASN A 174 -6.43 -11.28 18.93
CA ASN A 174 -5.36 -12.25 19.06
C ASN A 174 -5.85 -13.66 19.46
N ASN A 175 -7.16 -13.90 19.47
CA ASN A 175 -7.77 -15.20 19.74
C ASN A 175 -7.17 -16.33 18.87
N LEU A 176 -6.96 -17.52 19.46
CA LEU A 176 -6.33 -18.66 18.78
C LEU A 176 -7.10 -19.13 17.53
N PHE A 177 -8.43 -19.12 17.55
CA PHE A 177 -9.25 -19.49 16.39
C PHE A 177 -9.04 -18.51 15.23
N ARG A 178 -9.08 -17.19 15.50
CA ARG A 178 -8.79 -16.14 14.50
C ARG A 178 -7.38 -16.31 13.94
N LYS A 179 -6.40 -16.53 14.82
CA LYS A 179 -4.99 -16.72 14.45
C LYS A 179 -4.78 -17.96 13.56
N HIS A 180 -5.40 -19.09 13.89
CA HIS A 180 -5.27 -20.32 13.10
C HIS A 180 -6.11 -20.31 11.81
N GLY A 181 -7.32 -19.73 11.82
CA GLY A 181 -8.11 -19.49 10.60
C GLY A 181 -7.37 -18.57 9.62
N LYS A 182 -6.78 -17.48 10.12
CA LYS A 182 -5.92 -16.58 9.35
C LYS A 182 -4.69 -17.32 8.78
N GLN A 183 -4.00 -18.11 9.60
CA GLN A 183 -2.87 -18.94 9.16
C GLN A 183 -3.22 -19.98 8.09
N ASN A 184 -4.43 -20.54 8.07
CA ASN A 184 -4.82 -21.51 7.05
C ASN A 184 -5.21 -20.84 5.72
N SER A 185 -5.92 -19.71 5.79
CA SER A 185 -6.59 -19.08 4.65
C SER A 185 -5.73 -18.03 3.94
N GLU A 186 -4.83 -17.34 4.66
CA GLU A 186 -4.03 -16.27 4.03
C GLU A 186 -2.91 -16.78 3.10
N PRO A 187 -2.58 -16.02 2.04
CA PRO A 187 -1.44 -16.30 1.17
C PRO A 187 -0.10 -16.23 1.90
N SER A 188 0.42 -17.37 2.32
CA SER A 188 1.80 -17.53 2.81
C SER A 188 2.62 -18.39 1.86
N LEU A 189 3.95 -18.25 1.84
CA LEU A 189 4.84 -19.09 1.00
C LEU A 189 4.62 -20.60 1.26
N LYS A 190 4.30 -20.96 2.51
CA LYS A 190 3.98 -22.34 2.91
C LYS A 190 2.64 -22.82 2.35
N ASN A 191 1.58 -22.03 2.51
CA ASN A 191 0.24 -22.37 1.98
C ASN A 191 0.26 -22.42 0.45
N MET A 192 0.92 -21.43 -0.17
CA MET A 192 1.19 -21.35 -1.61
C MET A 192 1.89 -22.61 -2.12
N LEU A 193 2.99 -23.05 -1.47
CA LEU A 193 3.70 -24.26 -1.89
C LEU A 193 2.86 -25.53 -1.70
N ARG A 194 2.16 -25.67 -0.55
CA ARG A 194 1.22 -26.77 -0.27
C ARG A 194 0.15 -26.89 -1.37
N ILE A 195 -0.50 -25.77 -1.70
CA ILE A 195 -1.56 -25.69 -2.71
C ILE A 195 -0.99 -25.95 -4.12
N ARG A 196 0.11 -25.30 -4.51
CA ARG A 196 0.75 -25.51 -5.82
C ARG A 196 1.16 -26.98 -6.03
N LEU A 197 1.70 -27.64 -5.01
CA LEU A 197 2.01 -29.08 -5.09
C LEU A 197 0.74 -29.93 -5.25
N ALA A 198 -0.33 -29.64 -4.50
CA ALA A 198 -1.61 -30.35 -4.62
C ALA A 198 -2.26 -30.20 -6.01
N PHE A 199 -2.10 -29.05 -6.66
CA PHE A 199 -2.63 -28.81 -8.01
C PHE A 199 -1.73 -29.33 -9.14
N MET A 200 -0.41 -29.14 -9.07
CA MET A 200 0.53 -29.55 -10.14
C MET A 200 0.89 -31.04 -10.07
N ALA A 201 1.06 -31.59 -8.87
CA ALA A 201 1.66 -32.90 -8.66
C ALA A 201 0.99 -33.68 -7.51
N PRO A 202 -0.32 -33.98 -7.60
CA PRO A 202 -1.04 -34.72 -6.57
C PRO A 202 -0.43 -36.10 -6.26
N ASN A 203 0.25 -36.73 -7.23
CA ASN A 203 0.99 -37.98 -7.01
C ASN A 203 2.23 -37.78 -6.12
N LEU A 204 2.93 -36.64 -6.21
CA LEU A 204 4.02 -36.31 -5.28
C LEU A 204 3.47 -35.96 -3.89
N VAL A 205 2.34 -35.26 -3.80
CA VAL A 205 1.65 -34.98 -2.52
C VAL A 205 1.22 -36.27 -1.82
N LYS A 206 0.73 -37.27 -2.57
CA LYS A 206 0.47 -38.64 -2.10
C LYS A 206 1.75 -39.33 -1.61
N MET A 207 2.82 -39.28 -2.39
CA MET A 207 4.09 -39.96 -2.10
C MET A 207 4.79 -39.39 -0.85
N PHE A 208 4.92 -38.06 -0.77
CA PHE A 208 5.55 -37.36 0.36
C PHE A 208 4.62 -37.21 1.58
N GLY A 209 3.39 -37.74 1.52
CA GLY A 209 2.44 -37.71 2.65
C GLY A 209 2.06 -36.30 3.11
N VAL A 210 2.07 -35.32 2.21
CA VAL A 210 1.76 -33.92 2.53
C VAL A 210 0.30 -33.81 2.99
N ARG A 211 0.08 -33.14 4.13
CA ARG A 211 -1.26 -32.93 4.71
C ARG A 211 -2.02 -31.81 4.01
N TRP A 212 -3.35 -31.91 3.99
CA TRP A 212 -4.23 -30.82 3.57
C TRP A 212 -4.21 -29.70 4.62
N THR A 213 -4.34 -30.05 5.89
CA THR A 213 -4.28 -29.10 7.02
C THR A 213 -2.86 -29.02 7.61
N ASP A 214 -2.45 -27.87 8.15
CA ASP A 214 -1.17 -27.80 8.88
C ASP A 214 -1.24 -28.66 10.15
N LYS A 215 -0.17 -29.41 10.48
CA LYS A 215 -0.16 -30.27 11.67
C LYS A 215 -0.55 -29.50 12.94
N LYS A 216 -0.04 -28.29 13.15
CA LYS A 216 -0.33 -27.50 14.36
C LYS A 216 -1.80 -27.12 14.48
N ILE A 217 -2.45 -26.87 13.35
CA ILE A 217 -3.89 -26.57 13.30
C ILE A 217 -4.67 -27.85 13.56
N GLY A 218 -4.33 -28.97 12.90
CA GLY A 218 -4.99 -30.26 13.14
C GLY A 218 -4.86 -30.74 14.59
N ASP A 219 -3.68 -30.64 15.19
CA ASP A 219 -3.43 -30.94 16.61
C ASP A 219 -4.32 -30.08 17.52
N PHE A 220 -4.41 -28.77 17.25
CA PHE A 220 -5.26 -27.83 18.00
C PHE A 220 -6.76 -28.17 17.89
N MET A 221 -7.25 -28.55 16.71
CA MET A 221 -8.66 -28.94 16.54
C MET A 221 -8.98 -30.24 17.29
N ILE A 222 -8.10 -31.25 17.20
CA ILE A 222 -8.26 -32.52 17.93
C ILE A 222 -8.30 -32.26 19.44
N GLU A 223 -7.35 -31.48 19.96
CA GLU A 223 -7.27 -31.18 21.39
C GLU A 223 -8.46 -30.34 21.88
N THR A 224 -8.93 -29.36 21.09
CA THR A 224 -10.13 -28.56 21.40
C THR A 224 -11.38 -29.43 21.50
N VAL A 225 -11.58 -30.31 20.53
CA VAL A 225 -12.73 -31.23 20.50
C VAL A 225 -12.64 -32.26 21.63
N ARG A 226 -11.44 -32.79 21.92
CA ARG A 226 -11.18 -33.71 23.03
C ARG A 226 -11.54 -33.08 24.38
N GLN A 227 -10.98 -31.90 24.68
CA GLN A 227 -11.23 -31.19 25.95
C GLN A 227 -12.71 -30.83 26.13
N ASN A 228 -13.39 -30.35 25.09
CA ASN A 228 -14.81 -29.97 25.16
C ASN A 228 -15.72 -31.20 25.32
N LEU A 229 -15.41 -32.32 24.65
CA LEU A 229 -16.12 -33.59 24.82
C LEU A 229 -15.95 -34.13 26.25
N GLU A 230 -14.72 -34.21 26.75
CA GLU A 230 -14.42 -34.65 28.12
C GLU A 230 -15.08 -33.75 29.16
N TYR A 231 -15.08 -32.42 28.95
CA TYR A 231 -15.74 -31.47 29.83
C TYR A 231 -17.26 -31.68 29.86
N ARG A 232 -17.92 -31.83 28.70
CA ARG A 232 -19.37 -32.04 28.64
C ARG A 232 -19.79 -33.41 29.19
N GLU A 233 -19.10 -34.48 28.82
CA GLU A 233 -19.39 -35.84 29.32
C GLU A 233 -19.11 -35.98 30.84
N LYS A 234 -18.21 -35.16 31.43
CA LYS A 234 -17.93 -35.15 32.88
C LYS A 234 -18.93 -34.34 33.71
N HIS A 235 -19.48 -33.25 33.17
CA HIS A 235 -20.33 -32.31 33.93
C HIS A 235 -21.81 -32.31 33.48
N ASP A 236 -22.22 -33.29 32.64
CA ASP A 236 -23.55 -33.44 32.00
C ASP A 236 -24.05 -32.15 31.30
N VAL A 237 -23.12 -31.36 30.75
CA VAL A 237 -23.41 -30.08 30.10
C VAL A 237 -23.98 -30.30 28.70
N SER A 238 -25.25 -29.93 28.53
CA SER A 238 -25.94 -29.86 27.25
C SER A 238 -26.12 -28.41 26.81
N ARG A 239 -25.85 -28.12 25.52
CA ARG A 239 -26.12 -26.83 24.89
C ARG A 239 -26.73 -27.06 23.49
N ARG A 240 -27.59 -26.16 23.05
CA ARG A 240 -28.23 -26.20 21.72
C ARG A 240 -27.23 -25.72 20.65
N ASP A 241 -26.30 -26.57 20.25
CA ASP A 241 -25.22 -26.27 19.29
C ASP A 241 -24.86 -27.47 18.39
N PHE A 242 -24.05 -27.26 17.33
CA PHE A 242 -23.62 -28.36 16.48
C PHE A 242 -22.72 -29.36 17.22
N PHE A 243 -21.99 -28.94 18.26
CA PHE A 243 -21.14 -29.86 19.02
C PHE A 243 -21.95 -30.93 19.74
N GLN A 244 -23.10 -30.56 20.31
CA GLN A 244 -24.12 -31.47 20.84
C GLN A 244 -24.63 -32.44 19.77
N SER A 245 -24.79 -31.97 18.54
CA SER A 245 -25.19 -32.79 17.39
C SER A 245 -24.06 -33.74 16.94
N LEU A 246 -22.79 -33.33 17.04
CA LEU A 246 -21.63 -34.22 16.84
C LEU A 246 -21.52 -35.26 17.97
N MET A 247 -21.87 -34.90 19.21
CA MET A 247 -21.93 -35.83 20.35
C MET A 247 -23.05 -36.86 20.18
N GLN A 248 -24.24 -36.45 19.72
CA GLN A 248 -25.32 -37.36 19.29
C GLN A 248 -24.80 -38.35 18.23
N LEU A 249 -24.18 -37.83 17.17
CA LEU A 249 -23.69 -38.69 16.09
C LEU A 249 -22.62 -39.68 16.56
N ARG A 250 -21.70 -39.28 17.45
CA ARG A 250 -20.69 -40.18 18.02
C ARG A 250 -21.29 -41.27 18.91
N ASN A 251 -22.22 -40.91 19.80
CA ASN A 251 -22.71 -41.79 20.85
C ASN A 251 -23.95 -42.62 20.46
N ILE A 252 -24.74 -42.16 19.48
CA ILE A 252 -26.00 -42.79 19.04
C ILE A 252 -25.98 -43.15 17.54
N GLY A 253 -24.94 -42.75 16.78
CA GLY A 253 -24.82 -43.00 15.33
C GLY A 253 -25.73 -42.15 14.44
N ARG A 254 -26.66 -41.39 15.03
CA ARG A 254 -27.64 -40.54 14.34
C ARG A 254 -27.87 -39.24 15.10
N ILE A 255 -28.25 -38.19 14.37
CA ILE A 255 -28.71 -36.89 14.90
C ILE A 255 -30.24 -36.88 14.90
N TYR A 256 -30.84 -36.49 16.02
CA TYR A 256 -32.28 -36.33 16.20
C TYR A 256 -32.59 -34.84 16.44
N ASP A 257 -33.85 -34.40 16.30
CA ASP A 257 -34.19 -32.98 16.50
C ASP A 257 -34.10 -32.55 17.98
N ASP A 258 -34.32 -33.47 18.93
CA ASP A 258 -34.01 -33.26 20.36
C ASP A 258 -32.49 -33.08 20.59
N TRP A 259 -32.09 -32.65 21.79
CA TRP A 259 -30.68 -32.32 22.11
C TRP A 259 -30.02 -33.31 23.09
N THR A 260 -30.62 -34.49 23.28
CA THR A 260 -30.13 -35.53 24.22
C THR A 260 -29.05 -36.41 23.57
N VAL A 261 -28.10 -36.93 24.36
CA VAL A 261 -26.86 -37.58 23.86
C VAL A 261 -26.69 -39.02 24.39
N LYS A 262 -27.66 -39.54 25.14
CA LYS A 262 -27.61 -40.84 25.83
C LYS A 262 -28.22 -41.94 24.91
N PRO A 263 -27.80 -43.22 24.98
CA PRO A 263 -26.99 -43.85 26.04
C PRO A 263 -25.55 -44.23 25.59
N LYS A 264 -24.74 -44.74 26.54
CA LYS A 264 -23.39 -45.24 26.27
C LYS A 264 -23.41 -46.70 25.79
N THR A 265 -23.17 -46.91 24.50
CA THR A 265 -22.50 -48.13 23.99
C THR A 265 -20.98 -48.00 24.16
N ASP A 266 -20.26 -49.13 24.24
CA ASP A 266 -18.79 -49.15 24.17
C ASP A 266 -18.29 -48.81 22.76
N GLU A 267 -18.95 -49.34 21.73
CA GLU A 267 -18.68 -48.97 20.33
C GLU A 267 -19.17 -47.54 20.03
N LYS A 268 -18.35 -46.77 19.29
CA LYS A 268 -18.60 -45.37 18.95
C LYS A 268 -18.59 -45.17 17.44
N ALA A 269 -19.62 -44.51 16.92
CA ALA A 269 -19.81 -44.32 15.49
C ALA A 269 -18.83 -43.32 14.83
N SER A 270 -18.05 -42.58 15.63
CA SER A 270 -16.96 -41.72 15.13
C SER A 270 -15.86 -41.51 16.17
N SER A 271 -14.60 -41.47 15.73
CA SER A 271 -13.47 -41.12 16.59
C SER A 271 -13.41 -39.61 16.90
N ILE A 272 -12.54 -39.22 17.84
CA ILE A 272 -12.33 -37.81 18.22
C ILE A 272 -11.70 -37.03 17.05
N GLU A 273 -10.80 -37.66 16.29
CA GLU A 273 -10.23 -37.09 15.07
C GLU A 273 -11.28 -36.88 13.99
N GLY A 274 -12.23 -37.81 13.84
CA GLY A 274 -13.37 -37.68 12.93
C GLY A 274 -14.28 -36.51 13.31
N MET A 275 -14.61 -36.36 14.60
CA MET A 275 -15.33 -35.18 15.10
C MET A 275 -14.55 -33.89 14.81
N ALA A 276 -13.25 -33.87 15.06
CA ALA A 276 -12.38 -32.70 14.83
C ALA A 276 -12.20 -32.35 13.35
N ALA A 277 -12.15 -33.32 12.45
CA ALA A 277 -12.11 -33.11 11.01
C ALA A 277 -13.38 -32.42 10.49
N GLN A 278 -14.55 -32.84 10.98
CA GLN A 278 -15.83 -32.24 10.61
C GLN A 278 -16.03 -30.88 11.28
N ALA A 279 -15.64 -30.72 12.55
CA ALA A 279 -15.66 -29.43 13.23
C ALA A 279 -14.74 -28.40 12.55
N LEU A 280 -13.57 -28.81 12.04
CA LEU A 280 -12.73 -27.96 11.19
C LEU A 280 -13.39 -27.62 9.85
N SER A 281 -14.10 -28.56 9.23
CA SER A 281 -14.85 -28.31 7.99
C SER A 281 -16.00 -27.33 8.21
N PHE A 282 -16.69 -27.37 9.35
CA PHE A 282 -17.72 -26.39 9.72
C PHE A 282 -17.10 -25.04 10.09
N PHE A 283 -16.01 -25.02 10.87
CA PHE A 283 -15.24 -23.81 11.17
C PHE A 283 -14.87 -23.06 9.90
N LEU A 284 -14.14 -23.70 8.98
CA LEU A 284 -13.70 -23.07 7.73
C LEU A 284 -14.90 -22.65 6.85
N GLY A 285 -15.94 -23.49 6.76
CA GLY A 285 -17.13 -23.21 5.95
C GLY A 285 -17.89 -21.96 6.41
N GLY A 286 -18.20 -21.85 7.70
CA GLY A 286 -18.91 -20.70 8.27
C GLY A 286 -18.02 -19.44 8.31
N PHE A 287 -16.83 -19.55 8.90
CA PHE A 287 -15.93 -18.40 9.04
C PHE A 287 -15.55 -17.78 7.68
N GLU A 288 -15.05 -18.57 6.74
CA GLU A 288 -14.41 -18.01 5.54
C GLU A 288 -15.42 -17.46 4.53
N THR A 289 -16.64 -17.99 4.48
CA THR A 289 -17.68 -17.48 3.59
C THR A 289 -18.33 -16.20 4.15
N VAL A 290 -18.69 -16.20 5.44
CA VAL A 290 -19.40 -15.06 6.08
C VAL A 290 -18.50 -13.82 6.22
N GLN A 291 -17.20 -13.99 6.50
CA GLN A 291 -16.24 -12.87 6.51
C GLN A 291 -16.09 -12.17 5.15
N CYS A 292 -16.56 -12.78 4.06
CA CYS A 292 -16.60 -12.18 2.72
C CYS A 292 -18.01 -11.67 2.40
N THR A 293 -19.06 -12.47 2.64
CA THR A 293 -20.46 -12.11 2.37
C THR A 293 -20.87 -10.79 3.02
N MET A 294 -20.63 -10.64 4.33
CA MET A 294 -21.07 -9.46 5.08
C MET A 294 -20.43 -8.14 4.61
N PRO A 295 -19.08 -8.01 4.46
CA PRO A 295 -18.50 -6.78 3.95
C PRO A 295 -18.84 -6.48 2.49
N PHE A 296 -19.05 -7.48 1.63
CA PHE A 296 -19.51 -7.22 0.25
C PHE A 296 -20.93 -6.65 0.20
N CYS A 297 -21.85 -7.22 1.00
CA CYS A 297 -23.21 -6.68 1.11
C CYS A 297 -23.21 -5.27 1.72
N LEU A 298 -22.46 -5.06 2.81
CA LEU A 298 -22.36 -3.74 3.42
C LEU A 298 -21.69 -2.71 2.49
N TYR A 299 -20.72 -3.11 1.67
CA TYR A 299 -20.09 -2.24 0.68
C TYR A 299 -21.08 -1.76 -0.39
N GLU A 300 -21.86 -2.66 -0.98
CA GLU A 300 -22.87 -2.27 -1.99
C GLU A 300 -24.02 -1.46 -1.35
N LEU A 301 -24.41 -1.73 -0.11
CA LEU A 301 -25.37 -0.89 0.62
C LEU A 301 -24.79 0.50 0.99
N ALA A 302 -23.51 0.59 1.37
CA ALA A 302 -22.85 1.87 1.67
C ALA A 302 -22.71 2.75 0.41
N LYS A 303 -22.49 2.10 -0.75
CA LYS A 303 -22.45 2.72 -2.08
C LYS A 303 -23.84 3.14 -2.58
N HIS A 304 -24.90 2.37 -2.29
CA HIS A 304 -26.26 2.62 -2.75
C HIS A 304 -27.18 3.06 -1.60
N GLN A 305 -27.02 4.29 -1.14
CA GLN A 305 -27.74 4.88 0.01
C GLN A 305 -29.28 4.73 -0.05
N GLN A 306 -29.89 4.79 -1.24
CA GLN A 306 -31.34 4.59 -1.40
C GLN A 306 -31.77 3.13 -1.15
N ILE A 307 -30.91 2.16 -1.49
CA ILE A 307 -31.16 0.74 -1.22
C ILE A 307 -30.95 0.46 0.27
N GLN A 308 -29.94 1.08 0.89
CA GLN A 308 -29.74 1.03 2.34
C GLN A 308 -30.96 1.57 3.11
N GLN A 309 -31.58 2.66 2.63
CA GLN A 309 -32.82 3.17 3.21
C GLN A 309 -33.97 2.15 3.08
N LYS A 310 -34.24 1.60 1.89
CA LYS A 310 -35.25 0.53 1.72
C LYS A 310 -35.05 -0.66 2.67
N VAL A 311 -33.79 -1.04 2.95
CA VAL A 311 -33.45 -2.11 3.90
C VAL A 311 -33.70 -1.67 5.35
N TYR A 312 -33.35 -0.44 5.72
CA TYR A 312 -33.72 0.12 7.02
C TYR A 312 -35.24 0.14 7.22
N ASP A 313 -35.97 0.62 6.21
CA ASP A 313 -37.43 0.72 6.23
C ASP A 313 -38.05 -0.67 6.43
N GLU A 314 -37.64 -1.70 5.65
CA GLU A 314 -38.06 -3.10 5.84
C GLU A 314 -37.73 -3.64 7.25
N LEU A 315 -36.57 -3.27 7.81
CA LEU A 315 -36.19 -3.70 9.15
C LEU A 315 -37.06 -3.06 10.25
N VAL A 316 -37.46 -1.79 10.11
CA VAL A 316 -38.43 -1.14 11.01
C VAL A 316 -39.80 -1.81 10.88
N ASP A 317 -40.30 -1.92 9.65
CA ASP A 317 -41.57 -2.57 9.29
C ASP A 317 -41.68 -4.00 9.84
N MET A 318 -40.58 -4.76 9.83
CA MET A 318 -40.50 -6.12 10.37
C MET A 318 -40.51 -6.12 11.89
N LEU A 319 -39.81 -5.20 12.55
CA LEU A 319 -39.78 -5.15 14.01
C LEU A 319 -41.13 -4.72 14.60
N GLU A 320 -41.83 -3.78 13.97
CA GLU A 320 -43.19 -3.38 14.42
C GLU A 320 -44.20 -4.53 14.33
N LYS A 321 -44.04 -5.44 13.36
CA LYS A 321 -44.87 -6.65 13.20
C LYS A 321 -44.55 -7.77 14.20
N HIS A 322 -43.41 -7.71 14.89
CA HIS A 322 -42.91 -8.74 15.81
C HIS A 322 -42.56 -8.15 17.20
N ASP A 323 -43.42 -7.28 17.73
CA ASP A 323 -43.34 -6.67 19.07
C ASP A 323 -42.00 -5.99 19.40
N GLY A 324 -41.33 -5.43 18.40
CA GLY A 324 -40.00 -4.80 18.50
C GLY A 324 -38.83 -5.78 18.60
N GLN A 325 -39.08 -7.09 18.53
CA GLN A 325 -38.12 -8.16 18.79
C GLN A 325 -37.61 -8.82 17.51
N LEU A 326 -36.31 -9.13 17.48
CA LEU A 326 -35.69 -9.93 16.43
C LEU A 326 -35.88 -11.42 16.76
N THR A 327 -36.97 -12.03 16.27
CA THR A 327 -37.28 -13.46 16.43
C THR A 327 -36.79 -14.29 15.23
N TYR A 328 -36.79 -15.63 15.34
CA TYR A 328 -36.44 -16.52 14.22
C TYR A 328 -37.44 -16.36 13.06
N GLU A 329 -38.71 -16.19 13.41
CA GLU A 329 -39.81 -15.93 12.48
C GLU A 329 -39.66 -14.57 11.78
N ALA A 330 -39.28 -13.51 12.50
CA ALA A 330 -39.10 -12.16 11.96
C ALA A 330 -38.02 -12.07 10.86
N VAL A 331 -36.99 -12.93 10.91
CA VAL A 331 -35.95 -13.00 9.86
C VAL A 331 -36.50 -13.46 8.50
N ALA A 332 -37.66 -14.13 8.47
CA ALA A 332 -38.34 -14.51 7.23
C ALA A 332 -39.04 -13.33 6.52
N ASP A 333 -39.31 -12.22 7.23
CA ASP A 333 -39.91 -11.01 6.64
C ASP A 333 -38.87 -10.04 6.05
N MET A 334 -37.57 -10.24 6.34
CA MET A 334 -36.43 -9.55 5.72
C MET A 334 -36.23 -9.98 4.25
N LYS A 335 -37.20 -9.71 3.38
CA LYS A 335 -37.30 -10.24 2.01
C LYS A 335 -36.47 -9.40 1.03
N TYR A 336 -36.64 -8.09 1.01
CA TYR A 336 -35.82 -7.17 0.22
C TYR A 336 -34.35 -7.18 0.67
N PHE A 337 -34.09 -7.37 1.96
CA PHE A 337 -32.73 -7.54 2.47
C PHE A 337 -32.10 -8.88 2.07
N GLU A 338 -32.88 -9.98 1.97
CA GLU A 338 -32.39 -11.24 1.38
C GLU A 338 -31.97 -11.04 -0.09
N ARG A 339 -32.78 -10.33 -0.87
CA ARG A 339 -32.44 -9.96 -2.25
C ARG A 339 -31.15 -9.15 -2.35
N CYS A 340 -30.88 -8.27 -1.39
CA CYS A 340 -29.62 -7.52 -1.32
C CYS A 340 -28.42 -8.44 -1.04
N LEU A 341 -28.58 -9.45 -0.17
CA LEU A 341 -27.55 -10.46 0.09
C LEU A 341 -27.28 -11.35 -1.14
N ASP A 342 -28.34 -11.84 -1.80
CA ASP A 342 -28.23 -12.67 -3.01
C ASP A 342 -27.55 -11.94 -4.17
N GLU A 343 -27.96 -10.70 -4.45
CA GLU A 343 -27.34 -9.88 -5.49
C GLU A 343 -25.88 -9.52 -5.15
N SER A 344 -25.56 -9.34 -3.86
CA SER A 344 -24.18 -9.15 -3.39
C SER A 344 -23.34 -10.41 -3.62
N LEU A 345 -23.91 -11.60 -3.39
CA LEU A 345 -23.24 -12.88 -3.59
C LEU A 345 -23.11 -13.28 -5.07
N ARG A 346 -24.03 -12.82 -5.93
CA ARG A 346 -23.88 -12.89 -7.38
C ARG A 346 -22.70 -12.04 -7.84
N LEU A 347 -22.74 -10.73 -7.56
CA LEU A 347 -21.73 -9.76 -8.00
C LEU A 347 -20.35 -10.07 -7.41
N HIS A 348 -20.27 -10.25 -6.09
CA HIS A 348 -19.04 -10.56 -5.37
C HIS A 348 -18.95 -12.05 -5.06
N THR A 349 -18.82 -12.86 -6.12
CA THR A 349 -18.88 -14.34 -6.04
C THR A 349 -17.75 -14.93 -5.18
N VAL A 350 -18.06 -15.22 -3.91
CA VAL A 350 -17.10 -15.72 -2.89
C VAL A 350 -16.42 -17.04 -3.30
N LEU A 351 -17.13 -17.93 -3.99
CA LEU A 351 -16.60 -19.18 -4.56
C LEU A 351 -16.71 -19.16 -6.09
N PRO A 352 -15.78 -18.49 -6.80
CA PRO A 352 -15.90 -18.18 -8.23
C PRO A 352 -15.73 -19.40 -9.16
N VAL A 353 -15.26 -20.54 -8.64
CA VAL A 353 -15.09 -21.80 -9.39
C VAL A 353 -15.67 -22.96 -8.59
N ALA A 354 -16.60 -23.70 -9.21
CA ALA A 354 -17.00 -25.03 -8.73
C ALA A 354 -16.31 -26.12 -9.54
N THR A 355 -15.89 -27.20 -8.88
CA THR A 355 -15.13 -28.30 -9.50
C THR A 355 -15.82 -29.65 -9.34
N ARG A 356 -15.60 -30.56 -10.30
CA ARG A 356 -15.88 -32.00 -10.22
C ARG A 356 -14.76 -32.82 -10.87
N CYS A 357 -14.85 -34.13 -10.77
CA CYS A 357 -14.03 -35.11 -11.47
C CYS A 357 -14.94 -36.24 -11.98
N CYS A 358 -14.78 -36.65 -13.23
CA CYS A 358 -15.57 -37.72 -13.85
C CYS A 358 -15.16 -39.08 -13.27
N THR A 359 -16.04 -39.79 -12.58
CA THR A 359 -15.73 -41.06 -11.89
C THR A 359 -15.91 -42.30 -12.78
N LYS A 360 -16.67 -42.14 -13.86
CA LYS A 360 -16.97 -43.09 -14.93
C LYS A 360 -16.81 -42.34 -16.26
N ASP A 361 -16.74 -43.05 -17.39
CA ASP A 361 -16.83 -42.39 -18.69
C ASP A 361 -18.27 -41.86 -18.89
N TYR A 362 -18.42 -40.64 -19.41
CA TYR A 362 -19.72 -39.96 -19.50
C TYR A 362 -19.91 -39.27 -20.86
N ASN A 363 -20.91 -39.71 -21.62
CA ASN A 363 -21.30 -39.07 -22.88
C ASN A 363 -22.08 -37.79 -22.57
N ILE A 364 -21.63 -36.64 -23.08
CA ILE A 364 -22.37 -35.38 -22.94
C ILE A 364 -23.65 -35.47 -23.80
N PRO A 365 -24.86 -35.33 -23.22
CA PRO A 365 -26.12 -35.48 -23.95
C PRO A 365 -26.20 -34.60 -25.20
N ASN A 366 -26.72 -35.16 -26.29
CA ASN A 366 -26.83 -34.54 -27.62
C ASN A 366 -25.48 -34.19 -28.28
N THR A 367 -24.39 -34.89 -27.92
CA THR A 367 -23.08 -34.76 -28.59
C THR A 367 -22.35 -36.11 -28.67
N ASP A 368 -21.41 -36.24 -29.60
CA ASP A 368 -20.53 -37.41 -29.72
C ASP A 368 -19.33 -37.39 -28.73
N ILE A 369 -19.35 -36.51 -27.73
CA ILE A 369 -18.20 -36.25 -26.86
C ILE A 369 -18.30 -37.04 -25.56
N VAL A 370 -17.41 -38.03 -25.44
CA VAL A 370 -17.16 -38.79 -24.21
C VAL A 370 -16.20 -38.04 -23.30
N ILE A 371 -16.59 -37.82 -22.06
CA ILE A 371 -15.71 -37.37 -20.98
C ILE A 371 -15.02 -38.60 -20.38
N GLU A 372 -13.72 -38.72 -20.64
CA GLU A 372 -12.85 -39.79 -20.12
C GLU A 372 -12.78 -39.74 -18.58
N LYS A 373 -12.88 -40.90 -17.93
CA LYS A 373 -12.76 -41.07 -16.47
C LYS A 373 -11.47 -40.45 -15.92
N GLY A 374 -11.61 -39.68 -14.85
CA GLY A 374 -10.53 -38.89 -14.23
C GLY A 374 -10.41 -37.46 -14.76
N THR A 375 -11.14 -37.10 -15.83
CA THR A 375 -11.20 -35.71 -16.33
C THR A 375 -11.78 -34.79 -15.26
N LYS A 376 -11.07 -33.68 -14.99
CA LYS A 376 -11.56 -32.60 -14.12
C LYS A 376 -12.60 -31.77 -14.86
N ILE A 377 -13.71 -31.45 -14.20
CA ILE A 377 -14.72 -30.51 -14.71
C ILE A 377 -14.65 -29.22 -13.91
N LEU A 378 -14.68 -28.09 -14.60
CA LEU A 378 -14.69 -26.74 -14.05
C LEU A 378 -15.98 -26.04 -14.45
N PHE A 379 -16.56 -25.30 -13.51
CA PHE A 379 -17.70 -24.41 -13.73
C PHE A 379 -17.30 -23.03 -13.20
N SER A 380 -17.34 -22.01 -14.06
CA SER A 380 -17.06 -20.63 -13.64
C SER A 380 -18.35 -20.01 -13.10
N SER A 381 -18.54 -20.10 -11.78
CA SER A 381 -19.63 -19.41 -11.07
C SER A 381 -19.55 -17.90 -11.35
N SER A 382 -18.35 -17.32 -11.29
CA SER A 382 -18.10 -15.91 -11.59
C SER A 382 -18.36 -15.53 -13.06
N GLY A 383 -18.20 -16.46 -14.00
CA GLY A 383 -18.60 -16.30 -15.40
C GLY A 383 -20.12 -16.24 -15.53
N LEU A 384 -20.82 -17.30 -15.11
CA LEU A 384 -22.28 -17.41 -15.17
C LEU A 384 -22.99 -16.24 -14.49
N HIS A 385 -22.55 -15.85 -13.28
CA HIS A 385 -23.11 -14.74 -12.51
C HIS A 385 -22.97 -13.37 -13.19
N HIS A 386 -22.10 -13.23 -14.20
CA HIS A 386 -21.84 -11.98 -14.91
C HIS A 386 -22.07 -12.07 -16.43
N ASP A 387 -22.57 -13.21 -16.93
CA ASP A 387 -22.83 -13.38 -18.36
C ASP A 387 -24.09 -12.59 -18.75
N PRO A 388 -24.00 -11.58 -19.64
CA PRO A 388 -25.15 -10.80 -20.08
C PRO A 388 -26.21 -11.62 -20.84
N LYS A 389 -25.94 -12.89 -21.19
CA LYS A 389 -26.95 -13.85 -21.67
C LYS A 389 -28.05 -14.12 -20.63
N TYR A 390 -27.75 -14.04 -19.34
CA TYR A 390 -28.69 -14.39 -18.26
C TYR A 390 -28.97 -13.25 -17.27
N TYR A 391 -28.11 -12.22 -17.22
CA TYR A 391 -28.20 -11.13 -16.25
C TYR A 391 -28.12 -9.76 -16.93
N ASP A 392 -29.27 -9.07 -17.04
CA ASP A 392 -29.32 -7.70 -17.56
C ASP A 392 -28.46 -6.74 -16.72
N GLU A 393 -27.58 -5.99 -17.39
CA GLU A 393 -26.58 -5.12 -16.75
C GLU A 393 -25.82 -5.85 -15.62
N PRO A 394 -25.01 -6.88 -15.93
CA PRO A 394 -24.53 -7.84 -14.95
C PRO A 394 -23.58 -7.24 -13.91
N GLU A 395 -22.82 -6.22 -14.28
CA GLU A 395 -21.87 -5.52 -13.40
C GLU A 395 -22.57 -4.42 -12.55
N LYS A 396 -23.91 -4.28 -12.61
CA LYS A 396 -24.71 -3.40 -11.73
C LYS A 396 -25.41 -4.21 -10.63
N PHE A 397 -25.33 -3.67 -9.41
CA PHE A 397 -26.07 -4.13 -8.24
C PHE A 397 -27.56 -3.75 -8.35
N LYS A 398 -28.44 -4.73 -8.55
CA LYS A 398 -29.90 -4.58 -8.67
C LYS A 398 -30.63 -5.66 -7.84
N PRO A 399 -30.85 -5.46 -6.53
CA PRO A 399 -31.56 -6.42 -5.68
C PRO A 399 -32.93 -6.83 -6.21
N GLU A 400 -33.62 -5.94 -6.93
CA GLU A 400 -34.91 -6.21 -7.57
C GLU A 400 -34.89 -7.41 -8.53
N ARG A 401 -33.72 -7.87 -9.02
CA ARG A 401 -33.62 -9.08 -9.84
C ARG A 401 -33.78 -10.38 -9.05
N CYS A 402 -33.64 -10.38 -7.74
CA CYS A 402 -33.74 -11.58 -6.89
C CYS A 402 -35.15 -11.71 -6.28
N GLY A 403 -35.64 -12.94 -6.08
CA GLY A 403 -36.83 -13.25 -5.26
C GLY A 403 -38.10 -12.40 -5.48
N GLY A 404 -38.38 -11.93 -6.71
CA GLY A 404 -39.55 -11.12 -7.06
C GLY A 404 -40.53 -11.83 -8.01
N SER A 405 -41.57 -11.14 -8.48
CA SER A 405 -42.43 -11.63 -9.58
C SER A 405 -41.61 -12.03 -10.81
N ASP A 406 -40.57 -11.25 -11.07
CA ASP A 406 -39.77 -11.29 -12.30
C ASP A 406 -38.62 -12.32 -12.22
N SER A 407 -38.55 -13.08 -11.12
CA SER A 407 -37.45 -14.02 -10.86
C SER A 407 -37.76 -15.23 -9.97
N GLY A 408 -38.84 -15.21 -9.17
CA GLY A 408 -39.27 -16.35 -8.35
C GLY A 408 -39.63 -17.59 -9.17
N ASN A 409 -39.94 -17.42 -10.46
CA ASN A 409 -40.23 -18.49 -11.42
C ASN A 409 -39.06 -18.80 -12.39
N LYS A 410 -37.94 -18.05 -12.35
CA LYS A 410 -36.84 -18.26 -13.31
C LYS A 410 -36.04 -19.50 -12.95
N SER A 411 -35.95 -20.42 -13.91
CA SER A 411 -35.15 -21.64 -13.79
C SER A 411 -33.65 -21.36 -13.83
N PHE A 412 -32.84 -22.35 -13.43
CA PHE A 412 -31.38 -22.30 -13.56
C PHE A 412 -30.92 -22.07 -15.01
N ASP A 413 -31.74 -22.43 -16.00
CA ASP A 413 -31.42 -22.26 -17.42
C ASP A 413 -31.69 -20.83 -17.95
N GLU A 414 -32.49 -20.06 -17.21
CA GLU A 414 -32.78 -18.64 -17.48
C GLU A 414 -31.91 -17.71 -16.62
N MET A 415 -31.62 -18.08 -15.37
CA MET A 415 -30.87 -17.27 -14.41
C MET A 415 -29.97 -18.15 -13.50
N PRO A 416 -28.76 -18.54 -13.95
CA PRO A 416 -27.93 -19.56 -13.30
C PRO A 416 -27.20 -19.05 -12.06
N ASN A 417 -27.88 -19.11 -10.91
CA ASN A 417 -27.26 -18.89 -9.60
C ASN A 417 -26.50 -20.15 -9.12
N MET A 418 -25.19 -20.01 -8.88
CA MET A 418 -24.31 -21.05 -8.33
C MET A 418 -23.65 -20.64 -6.99
N VAL A 419 -24.12 -19.58 -6.31
CA VAL A 419 -23.58 -19.08 -5.03
C VAL A 419 -23.40 -20.21 -3.99
N PHE A 420 -24.46 -20.99 -3.77
CA PHE A 420 -24.43 -22.14 -2.86
C PHE A 420 -24.19 -23.48 -3.58
N GLY A 421 -23.92 -23.45 -4.89
CA GLY A 421 -23.76 -24.61 -5.77
C GLY A 421 -25.06 -25.36 -6.06
N LEU A 422 -25.02 -26.20 -7.10
CA LEU A 422 -26.16 -26.97 -7.61
C LEU A 422 -26.06 -28.47 -7.27
N GLY A 423 -27.22 -29.13 -7.16
CA GLY A 423 -27.36 -30.57 -6.96
C GLY A 423 -26.99 -31.07 -5.55
N PRO A 424 -26.85 -32.40 -5.35
CA PRO A 424 -26.62 -33.01 -4.02
C PRO A 424 -25.37 -32.50 -3.27
N ARG A 425 -24.38 -31.95 -4.01
CA ARG A 425 -23.13 -31.37 -3.48
C ARG A 425 -23.23 -29.85 -3.18
N ASN A 426 -24.43 -29.27 -3.16
CA ASN A 426 -24.68 -27.88 -2.72
C ASN A 426 -24.28 -27.63 -1.25
N CYS A 427 -24.29 -26.37 -0.84
CA CYS A 427 -23.89 -25.95 0.50
C CYS A 427 -24.87 -26.45 1.56
N MET A 428 -24.39 -27.28 2.49
CA MET A 428 -25.14 -27.73 3.66
C MET A 428 -25.47 -26.56 4.61
N GLY A 429 -24.53 -25.64 4.77
CA GLY A 429 -24.66 -24.47 5.65
C GLY A 429 -25.42 -23.29 5.04
N MET A 430 -26.06 -23.42 3.87
CA MET A 430 -26.73 -22.30 3.16
C MET A 430 -27.67 -21.50 4.09
N ARG A 431 -28.55 -22.21 4.82
CA ARG A 431 -29.51 -21.60 5.74
C ARG A 431 -28.85 -20.94 6.96
N LEU A 432 -27.72 -21.48 7.43
CA LEU A 432 -26.96 -20.91 8.55
C LEU A 432 -26.23 -19.63 8.12
N GLY A 433 -25.52 -19.69 6.99
CA GLY A 433 -24.75 -18.55 6.45
C GLY A 433 -25.63 -17.36 6.09
N LEU A 434 -26.83 -17.60 5.57
CA LEU A 434 -27.83 -16.55 5.35
C LEU A 434 -28.38 -16.01 6.68
N LEU A 435 -28.69 -16.88 7.66
CA LEU A 435 -29.20 -16.48 8.98
C LEU A 435 -28.21 -15.61 9.76
N GLU A 436 -26.94 -16.03 9.86
CA GLU A 436 -25.91 -15.27 10.58
C GLU A 436 -25.50 -13.98 9.85
N SER A 437 -25.43 -14.00 8.51
CA SER A 437 -25.22 -12.77 7.72
C SER A 437 -26.37 -11.79 7.87
N LYS A 438 -27.64 -12.26 7.84
CA LYS A 438 -28.83 -11.42 8.07
C LYS A 438 -28.81 -10.82 9.48
N ILE A 439 -28.70 -11.63 10.52
CA ILE A 439 -28.75 -11.16 11.92
C ILE A 439 -27.64 -10.14 12.19
N GLY A 440 -26.40 -10.47 11.85
CA GLY A 440 -25.24 -9.61 12.11
C GLY A 440 -25.27 -8.27 11.38
N LEU A 441 -25.84 -8.23 10.16
CA LEU A 441 -26.01 -6.97 9.42
C LEU A 441 -27.29 -6.21 9.82
N ALA A 442 -28.41 -6.89 10.08
CA ALA A 442 -29.68 -6.26 10.44
C ALA A 442 -29.57 -5.49 11.76
N LEU A 443 -28.89 -6.05 12.76
CA LEU A 443 -28.62 -5.37 14.04
C LEU A 443 -27.80 -4.09 13.87
N LEU A 444 -26.93 -4.03 12.86
CA LEU A 444 -26.15 -2.83 12.54
C LEU A 444 -26.97 -1.84 11.70
N LEU A 445 -27.63 -2.29 10.64
CA LEU A 445 -28.39 -1.45 9.72
C LEU A 445 -29.60 -0.80 10.40
N LYS A 446 -30.21 -1.44 11.41
CA LYS A 446 -31.25 -0.86 12.29
C LYS A 446 -30.79 0.44 12.99
N LYS A 447 -29.48 0.62 13.19
CA LYS A 447 -28.93 1.60 14.14
C LYS A 447 -27.90 2.55 13.54
N PHE A 448 -27.14 2.09 12.55
CA PHE A 448 -26.05 2.84 11.93
C PHE A 448 -26.27 2.96 10.42
N ARG A 449 -26.11 4.19 9.91
CA ARG A 449 -26.05 4.46 8.48
C ARG A 449 -24.60 4.38 8.01
N PHE A 450 -24.32 3.48 7.07
CA PHE A 450 -22.97 3.24 6.56
C PHE A 450 -22.73 3.99 5.26
N GLN A 451 -21.55 4.62 5.15
CA GLN A 451 -21.09 5.36 3.98
C GLN A 451 -19.62 4.99 3.71
N LEU A 452 -19.17 5.15 2.46
CA LEU A 452 -17.76 5.03 2.12
C LEU A 452 -17.02 6.32 2.51
N GLU A 453 -15.80 6.22 3.04
CA GLU A 453 -14.95 7.39 3.27
C GLU A 453 -14.61 8.04 1.91
N GLU A 454 -14.90 9.34 1.74
CA GLU A 454 -14.59 10.07 0.49
C GLU A 454 -13.10 9.96 0.09
N HIS A 455 -12.24 9.72 1.08
CA HIS A 455 -10.84 9.42 0.86
C HIS A 455 -10.64 7.93 0.65
N HIS A 456 -10.85 7.48 -0.59
CA HIS A 456 -10.27 6.23 -1.09
C HIS A 456 -8.73 6.35 -1.06
N LYS A 457 -8.16 6.11 0.13
CA LYS A 457 -6.71 6.01 0.35
C LYS A 457 -6.16 4.69 -0.18
N SER A 458 -6.92 3.90 -0.95
CA SER A 458 -6.38 2.74 -1.67
C SER A 458 -5.54 3.21 -2.85
N GLY A 459 -4.22 3.20 -2.71
CA GLY A 459 -3.34 3.55 -3.81
C GLY A 459 -1.87 3.63 -3.46
N VAL A 460 -1.04 3.44 -4.48
CA VAL A 460 0.41 3.67 -4.40
C VAL A 460 0.77 4.90 -5.23
N CYS A 461 1.50 5.81 -4.60
CA CYS A 461 2.05 7.00 -5.23
C CYS A 461 3.52 6.78 -5.61
N TRP A 462 3.97 7.30 -6.76
CA TRP A 462 5.28 6.95 -7.34
C TRP A 462 6.04 8.15 -7.91
N VAL A 463 7.37 8.21 -7.71
CA VAL A 463 8.25 9.31 -8.19
C VAL A 463 8.52 9.24 -9.69
N LYS A 464 8.43 8.03 -10.27
CA LYS A 464 9.16 7.69 -11.50
C LYS A 464 8.37 6.73 -12.39
N ILE A 465 7.79 7.31 -13.43
CA ILE A 465 7.18 6.61 -14.56
C ILE A 465 8.26 6.37 -15.63
N VAL A 466 8.40 5.13 -16.09
CA VAL A 466 9.21 4.74 -17.25
C VAL A 466 8.31 3.87 -18.12
N GLU A 467 8.04 4.31 -19.37
CA GLU A 467 7.27 3.53 -20.35
C GLU A 467 5.89 3.07 -19.83
N GLY A 468 5.18 3.96 -19.13
CA GLY A 468 3.86 3.67 -18.54
C GLY A 468 3.89 2.82 -17.25
N LYS A 469 5.07 2.40 -16.79
CA LYS A 469 5.25 1.67 -15.54
C LYS A 469 5.96 2.48 -14.46
N CYS A 470 5.47 2.37 -13.23
CA CYS A 470 6.07 2.98 -12.05
C CYS A 470 7.00 2.02 -11.31
N LYS A 471 8.16 2.52 -10.85
CA LYS A 471 9.21 1.69 -10.23
C LYS A 471 9.70 2.16 -8.85
N GLU A 472 9.53 3.45 -8.52
CA GLU A 472 10.01 4.04 -7.26
C GLU A 472 8.83 4.65 -6.47
N PRO A 473 8.34 3.98 -5.42
CA PRO A 473 7.18 4.44 -4.65
C PRO A 473 7.56 5.55 -3.66
N ILE A 474 6.60 6.45 -3.42
CA ILE A 474 6.65 7.55 -2.45
C ILE A 474 5.95 7.11 -1.16
N GLN A 475 4.70 6.65 -1.31
CA GLN A 475 3.77 6.41 -0.23
C GLN A 475 2.73 5.39 -0.68
N ARG A 476 2.43 4.43 0.19
CA ARG A 476 1.28 3.52 0.10
C ARG A 476 0.12 4.06 0.91
N ASN A 477 -1.07 3.54 0.65
CA ASN A 477 -2.31 3.94 1.31
C ASN A 477 -2.58 5.47 1.27
N VAL A 478 -2.60 6.03 0.05
CA VAL A 478 -2.79 7.46 -0.24
C VAL A 478 -3.75 7.65 -1.43
N SER A 479 -4.53 8.74 -1.44
CA SER A 479 -5.47 9.04 -2.53
C SER A 479 -4.79 9.64 -3.77
N LYS A 480 -5.49 9.68 -4.90
CA LYS A 480 -4.99 10.23 -6.17
C LYS A 480 -4.67 11.72 -6.05
N GLU A 481 -5.51 12.48 -5.37
CA GLU A 481 -5.39 13.94 -5.18
C GLU A 481 -4.17 14.26 -4.31
N SER A 482 -4.05 13.56 -3.18
CA SER A 482 -2.93 13.69 -2.25
C SER A 482 -1.61 13.31 -2.93
N CYS A 483 -1.60 12.21 -3.69
CA CYS A 483 -0.47 11.80 -4.50
C CYS A 483 -0.09 12.84 -5.57
N CYS A 484 -1.05 13.27 -6.38
CA CYS A 484 -0.82 14.21 -7.48
C CYS A 484 -0.48 15.63 -7.01
N SER A 485 -0.80 15.98 -5.76
CA SER A 485 -0.31 17.22 -5.13
C SER A 485 1.22 17.26 -4.98
N ALA A 486 1.90 16.11 -4.90
CA ALA A 486 3.34 16.02 -4.71
C ALA A 486 4.18 16.39 -5.96
N GLY A 487 3.56 16.51 -7.14
CA GLY A 487 4.15 17.22 -8.28
C GLY A 487 4.01 16.57 -9.67
N PRO A 488 4.58 17.21 -10.71
CA PRO A 488 4.29 16.89 -12.12
C PRO A 488 4.97 15.63 -12.67
N ASN A 489 5.87 15.00 -11.91
CA ASN A 489 6.54 13.75 -12.30
C ASN A 489 5.89 12.51 -11.67
N VAL A 490 4.82 12.70 -10.89
CA VAL A 490 4.23 11.67 -10.06
C VAL A 490 3.27 10.78 -10.87
N GLY A 491 3.32 9.48 -10.58
CA GLY A 491 2.35 8.51 -11.07
C GLY A 491 1.54 7.92 -9.91
N PHE A 492 0.33 7.45 -10.23
CA PHE A 492 -0.59 6.85 -9.27
C PHE A 492 -1.06 5.46 -9.74
N THR A 493 -1.22 4.53 -8.81
CA THR A 493 -1.90 3.24 -9.02
C THR A 493 -3.12 3.22 -8.09
N GLU A 494 -4.32 3.03 -8.64
CA GLU A 494 -5.62 3.11 -7.94
C GLU A 494 -5.92 1.93 -7.00
N LYS A 495 -5.02 0.93 -6.96
CA LYS A 495 -4.95 -0.07 -5.89
C LYS A 495 -3.69 0.13 -5.06
N ASP A 496 -3.78 -0.10 -3.75
CA ASP A 496 -2.57 -0.40 -2.98
C ASP A 496 -2.04 -1.78 -3.42
N LEU A 497 -0.72 -1.92 -3.53
CA LEU A 497 -0.10 -3.19 -3.92
C LEU A 497 0.12 -4.04 -2.68
N ASN A 498 -0.22 -5.33 -2.76
CA ASN A 498 0.17 -6.26 -1.71
C ASN A 498 1.71 -6.42 -1.68
N ASP A 499 2.27 -6.91 -0.57
CA ASP A 499 3.73 -6.89 -0.36
C ASP A 499 4.52 -7.71 -1.41
N PHE A 500 3.89 -8.69 -2.05
CA PHE A 500 4.48 -9.46 -3.16
C PHE A 500 4.46 -8.66 -4.47
N GLU A 501 3.34 -8.04 -4.83
CA GLU A 501 3.26 -7.12 -5.97
C GLU A 501 4.23 -5.93 -5.81
N TYR A 502 4.30 -5.37 -4.61
CA TYR A 502 5.23 -4.31 -4.24
C TYR A 502 6.69 -4.76 -4.40
N PHE A 503 7.03 -5.98 -3.95
CA PHE A 503 8.35 -6.56 -4.14
C PHE A 503 8.71 -6.74 -5.63
N PHE A 504 7.80 -7.25 -6.46
CA PHE A 504 8.05 -7.38 -7.91
C PHE A 504 8.15 -6.02 -8.63
N ALA A 505 7.33 -5.04 -8.25
CA ALA A 505 7.38 -3.70 -8.82
C ALA A 505 8.68 -2.94 -8.48
N THR A 506 9.25 -3.16 -7.29
CA THR A 506 10.40 -2.41 -6.76
C THR A 506 11.73 -3.13 -6.85
N ALA A 507 11.81 -4.41 -6.46
CA ALA A 507 13.07 -5.15 -6.34
C ALA A 507 13.48 -5.88 -7.64
N ILE A 508 12.51 -6.38 -8.40
CA ILE A 508 12.75 -7.09 -9.68
C ILE A 508 12.62 -6.15 -10.89
N GLY A 509 12.06 -4.96 -10.70
CA GLY A 509 12.08 -3.88 -11.68
C GLY A 509 11.14 -4.05 -12.88
N ASP A 510 10.25 -5.05 -12.85
CA ASP A 510 9.17 -5.22 -13.85
C ASP A 510 8.27 -3.97 -13.87
N GLY A 511 7.99 -3.40 -12.69
CA GLY A 511 7.25 -2.15 -12.48
C GLY A 511 5.73 -2.32 -12.45
N SER A 512 5.05 -1.47 -11.67
CA SER A 512 3.59 -1.44 -11.57
C SER A 512 2.96 -0.65 -12.72
N ALA A 513 1.78 -1.03 -13.17
CA ALA A 513 0.96 -0.15 -14.03
C ALA A 513 0.51 1.09 -13.23
N CYS A 514 0.63 2.27 -13.82
CA CYS A 514 0.24 3.53 -13.18
C CYS A 514 -0.15 4.59 -14.22
N THR A 515 -1.08 5.46 -13.85
CA THR A 515 -1.41 6.66 -14.62
C THR A 515 -0.51 7.82 -14.19
N SER A 516 -0.21 8.76 -15.10
CA SER A 516 0.48 9.99 -14.73
C SER A 516 -0.52 11.00 -14.19
N CYS A 517 -0.14 11.74 -13.15
CA CYS A 517 -0.95 12.80 -12.55
C CYS A 517 -1.21 14.03 -13.46
N LEU A 518 -0.75 14.03 -14.72
CA LEU A 518 -0.95 15.13 -15.67
C LEU A 518 -1.54 14.63 -16.99
N GLU A 519 -2.84 14.86 -17.16
CA GLU A 519 -3.57 14.56 -18.40
C GLU A 519 -3.48 15.69 -19.44
N SER A 520 -3.29 16.95 -19.03
CA SER A 520 -3.02 18.06 -19.97
C SER A 520 -2.24 19.22 -19.36
N CYS A 521 -1.62 20.05 -20.21
CA CYS A 521 -0.99 21.31 -19.78
C CYS A 521 -1.99 22.41 -19.35
N LYS A 522 -3.32 22.23 -19.49
CA LYS A 522 -4.31 23.29 -19.14
C LYS A 522 -4.41 23.52 -17.63
N THR A 523 -4.25 22.47 -16.83
CA THR A 523 -4.33 22.49 -15.35
C THR A 523 -2.97 22.31 -14.66
N ALA A 524 -1.90 22.07 -15.42
CA ALA A 524 -0.59 21.68 -14.91
C ALA A 524 0.16 22.83 -14.19
N LYS A 525 0.14 22.82 -12.85
CA LYS A 525 0.97 23.70 -12.01
C LYS A 525 2.43 23.24 -11.99
N CYS A 526 3.19 23.59 -13.02
CA CYS A 526 4.65 23.42 -13.01
C CYS A 526 5.30 24.33 -11.95
N GLY A 527 6.12 23.76 -11.06
CA GLY A 527 6.85 24.53 -10.03
C GLY A 527 7.86 25.54 -10.59
N ASP A 528 8.23 26.51 -9.75
CA ASP A 528 8.90 27.77 -10.13
C ASP A 528 10.00 27.67 -11.18
N GLY A 529 9.94 28.61 -12.14
CA GLY A 529 10.89 28.70 -13.25
C GLY A 529 10.72 27.62 -14.33
N LYS A 530 9.66 26.81 -14.28
CA LYS A 530 9.29 25.83 -15.32
C LYS A 530 7.98 26.23 -16.00
N LYS A 531 7.83 25.87 -17.28
CA LYS A 531 6.61 26.02 -18.08
C LYS A 531 6.18 24.64 -18.60
N CYS A 532 4.88 24.37 -18.65
CA CYS A 532 4.35 23.17 -19.31
C CYS A 532 4.45 23.32 -20.84
N ILE A 533 4.92 22.27 -21.52
CA ILE A 533 4.83 22.11 -22.97
C ILE A 533 4.21 20.75 -23.31
N GLN A 534 3.39 20.67 -24.34
CA GLN A 534 2.97 19.39 -24.91
C GLN A 534 4.11 18.84 -25.77
N ARG A 535 4.46 17.55 -25.63
CA ARG A 535 5.45 16.90 -26.52
C ARG A 535 5.20 15.40 -26.63
N ASN A 536 4.86 14.97 -27.85
CA ASN A 536 4.35 13.63 -28.17
C ASN A 536 3.11 13.35 -27.31
N ASP A 537 2.10 14.22 -27.45
CA ASP A 537 0.79 14.22 -26.79
C ASP A 537 0.74 14.15 -25.26
N GLN A 538 1.91 14.23 -24.61
CA GLN A 538 2.05 14.26 -23.15
C GLN A 538 2.48 15.65 -22.65
N PRO A 539 1.90 16.15 -21.55
CA PRO A 539 2.32 17.40 -20.90
C PRO A 539 3.64 17.24 -20.12
N LYS A 540 4.61 18.13 -20.32
CA LYS A 540 5.95 18.06 -19.71
C LYS A 540 6.44 19.42 -19.22
N CYS A 541 6.79 19.52 -17.93
CA CYS A 541 7.32 20.76 -17.32
C CYS A 541 8.81 20.98 -17.63
N VAL A 542 9.15 21.99 -18.44
CA VAL A 542 10.53 22.32 -18.83
C VAL A 542 11.02 23.63 -18.21
N CYS A 543 12.31 23.72 -17.87
CA CYS A 543 12.92 24.92 -17.30
C CYS A 543 12.94 26.10 -18.28
N ALA A 544 12.18 27.14 -17.96
CA ALA A 544 12.01 28.37 -18.72
C ALA A 544 12.05 29.61 -17.79
N PRO A 545 13.16 29.88 -17.08
CA PRO A 545 13.29 31.09 -16.26
C PRO A 545 13.14 32.34 -17.13
N ASN A 546 12.37 33.32 -16.67
CA ASN A 546 12.06 34.52 -17.44
C ASN A 546 13.27 35.47 -17.52
N CYS A 547 14.01 35.42 -18.63
CA CYS A 547 15.23 36.21 -18.87
C CYS A 547 15.04 37.46 -19.76
N LYS A 548 13.80 37.87 -20.09
CA LYS A 548 13.55 39.03 -20.97
C LYS A 548 13.61 40.37 -20.21
N ALA A 549 14.79 40.77 -19.72
CA ALA A 549 14.95 42.07 -19.01
C ALA A 549 16.39 42.63 -19.01
N MET A 550 16.94 43.05 -20.16
CA MET A 550 18.13 43.93 -20.26
C MET A 550 18.15 44.73 -21.58
N LYS A 551 17.19 45.64 -21.81
CA LYS A 551 17.23 46.52 -23.00
C LYS A 551 16.51 47.88 -22.89
N ARG A 552 16.14 48.36 -21.69
CA ARG A 552 15.29 49.57 -21.55
C ARG A 552 15.34 50.35 -20.22
N GLN A 553 16.48 50.37 -19.51
CA GLN A 553 16.55 51.00 -18.17
C GLN A 553 17.83 51.78 -17.82
N GLU A 554 18.70 52.10 -18.78
CA GLU A 554 19.89 52.97 -18.57
C GLU A 554 19.79 54.32 -19.35
N ASN A 555 18.70 54.58 -20.10
CA ASN A 555 18.53 55.80 -20.94
C ASN A 555 17.60 56.89 -20.38
N ASN A 556 17.05 56.75 -19.16
CA ASN A 556 15.98 57.64 -18.65
C ASN A 556 16.30 58.28 -17.28
N SER A 557 17.59 58.48 -16.98
CA SER A 557 18.07 59.11 -15.73
C SER A 557 18.79 60.46 -15.93
N ASN A 558 18.94 60.94 -17.18
CA ASN A 558 19.64 62.18 -17.53
C ASN A 558 18.74 63.25 -18.18
N ALA A 559 17.42 63.22 -17.94
CA ALA A 559 16.50 64.25 -18.40
C ALA A 559 15.51 64.65 -17.28
N LYS A 560 15.21 65.95 -17.20
CA LYS A 560 14.27 66.60 -16.25
C LYS A 560 14.61 66.44 -14.76
N ARG A 561 15.61 67.21 -14.31
CA ARG A 561 15.74 67.68 -12.90
C ARG A 561 15.68 69.21 -12.84
N THR A 562 14.57 69.78 -13.31
CA THR A 562 14.28 71.23 -13.42
C THR A 562 12.78 71.48 -13.17
N SER A 563 12.42 72.71 -12.74
CA SER A 563 11.03 73.23 -12.50
C SER A 563 10.10 72.31 -11.69
N ARG A 564 9.92 72.44 -10.36
CA ARG A 564 9.33 73.54 -9.56
C ARG A 564 7.93 74.03 -10.02
N PHE A 565 6.99 73.91 -9.07
CA PHE A 565 5.86 74.82 -8.74
C PHE A 565 4.57 74.91 -9.58
N ILE A 566 3.50 75.28 -8.84
CA ILE A 566 2.18 75.86 -9.20
C ILE A 566 1.02 74.88 -9.53
N ASP A 567 -0.17 75.35 -9.15
CA ASP A 567 -1.45 74.66 -8.93
C ASP A 567 -2.44 74.71 -10.12
N LYS A 568 -3.70 74.35 -9.80
CA LYS A 568 -5.01 74.75 -10.38
C LYS A 568 -5.67 73.89 -11.48
N GLU A 569 -6.82 73.35 -11.07
CA GLU A 569 -8.19 73.55 -11.62
C GLU A 569 -8.62 73.06 -13.02
N ASP A 570 -9.93 72.78 -13.05
CA ASP A 570 -10.91 72.68 -14.14
C ASP A 570 -10.62 71.86 -15.42
N SER A 571 -11.33 70.75 -15.70
CA SER A 571 -12.79 70.52 -15.82
C SER A 571 -13.42 70.98 -17.16
N ILE A 572 -14.60 70.40 -17.48
CA ILE A 572 -15.59 70.77 -18.53
C ILE A 572 -15.54 70.08 -19.91
N GLU A 573 -16.73 69.58 -20.30
CA GLU A 573 -17.32 69.13 -21.58
C GLU A 573 -16.64 68.05 -22.45
N ASN A 574 -17.28 66.94 -22.86
CA ASN A 574 -18.63 66.62 -23.43
C ASN A 574 -18.78 66.90 -24.94
N VAL A 575 -19.36 65.95 -25.70
CA VAL A 575 -20.71 66.07 -26.31
C VAL A 575 -21.06 64.88 -27.26
N LYS A 576 -21.91 63.96 -26.76
CA LYS A 576 -23.04 63.26 -27.46
C LYS A 576 -22.67 62.32 -28.67
N ARG A 577 -23.54 61.46 -29.25
CA ARG A 577 -25.01 61.25 -29.11
C ARG A 577 -25.49 59.83 -29.57
N VAL A 578 -26.76 59.52 -29.27
CA VAL A 578 -27.67 58.47 -29.83
C VAL A 578 -27.70 57.07 -29.17
N GLY A 579 -28.92 56.56 -28.93
CA GLY A 579 -29.30 55.20 -28.46
C GLY A 579 -30.35 54.59 -29.42
N PRO A 580 -31.51 54.01 -28.98
CA PRO A 580 -32.07 53.88 -27.63
C PRO A 580 -32.82 52.53 -27.34
N LYS A 581 -33.72 52.54 -26.32
CA LYS A 581 -34.75 51.53 -25.90
C LYS A 581 -34.33 50.42 -24.90
N VAL A 582 -35.25 49.93 -24.04
CA VAL A 582 -35.72 50.51 -22.74
C VAL A 582 -36.81 49.62 -22.07
N ARG A 583 -36.58 49.21 -20.80
CA ARG A 583 -37.53 48.99 -19.64
C ARG A 583 -36.73 48.21 -18.55
N LYS A 584 -36.55 48.63 -17.28
CA LYS A 584 -37.45 49.04 -16.15
C LYS A 584 -38.37 47.88 -15.69
N LYS A 585 -38.53 47.55 -14.39
CA LYS A 585 -38.54 48.31 -13.09
C LYS A 585 -37.88 47.48 -11.94
N THR A 586 -37.02 48.02 -11.06
CA THR A 586 -37.23 48.65 -9.69
C THR A 586 -37.92 47.78 -8.62
N GLY A 587 -37.50 47.76 -7.34
CA GLY A 587 -36.34 48.40 -6.67
C GLY A 587 -36.47 48.55 -5.13
N ASN A 588 -35.49 49.23 -4.49
CA ASN A 588 -35.41 49.73 -3.09
C ASN A 588 -35.33 48.66 -1.95
N LEU A 589 -34.51 48.73 -0.88
CA LEU A 589 -33.82 49.78 -0.06
C LEU A 589 -34.49 50.02 1.32
N LYS A 590 -33.81 49.59 2.41
CA LYS A 590 -33.45 50.44 3.57
C LYS A 590 -32.49 49.73 4.55
N ARG A 591 -31.77 50.53 5.35
CA ARG A 591 -31.04 50.14 6.58
C ARG A 591 -31.93 50.46 7.80
N VAL A 592 -31.62 49.91 8.99
CA VAL A 592 -31.15 50.69 10.18
C VAL A 592 -30.83 49.75 11.37
N GLN A 593 -30.04 50.29 12.29
CA GLN A 593 -29.27 49.76 13.42
C GLN A 593 -29.96 48.86 14.50
N VAL A 594 -29.13 47.98 15.07
CA VAL A 594 -28.80 47.79 16.50
C VAL A 594 -29.90 48.00 17.56
N PHE A 595 -30.09 46.97 18.41
CA PHE A 595 -30.13 47.15 19.87
C PHE A 595 -29.42 45.98 20.57
N ASP A 596 -29.00 46.21 21.81
CA ASP A 596 -28.18 45.31 22.64
C ASP A 596 -28.89 45.04 23.98
N ALA A 597 -28.76 43.84 24.56
CA ALA A 597 -29.38 43.46 25.83
C ALA A 597 -28.79 42.17 26.45
N ASN A 598 -27.98 42.32 27.49
CA ASN A 598 -27.57 41.21 28.38
C ASN A 598 -28.71 40.75 29.28
N LYS A 599 -28.64 39.50 29.77
CA LYS A 599 -28.96 39.19 31.18
C LYS A 599 -28.35 37.88 31.66
N ASP A 600 -27.48 37.99 32.66
CA ASP A 600 -26.93 36.89 33.45
C ASP A 600 -27.91 36.45 34.55
N VAL A 601 -27.86 35.16 34.93
CA VAL A 601 -28.24 34.64 36.27
C VAL A 601 -27.26 33.50 36.61
N GLU A 602 -27.04 33.26 37.90
CA GLU A 602 -25.82 32.68 38.46
C GLU A 602 -25.83 31.16 38.77
N PHE A 603 -24.63 30.69 39.11
CA PHE A 603 -24.25 29.48 39.87
C PHE A 603 -25.32 28.75 40.71
N VAL A 604 -25.15 27.42 40.83
CA VAL A 604 -24.88 26.75 42.13
C VAL A 604 -24.08 25.46 41.88
N ASN A 605 -23.20 25.10 42.83
CA ASN A 605 -22.43 23.86 42.83
C ASN A 605 -22.26 23.36 44.28
N PRO A 606 -22.71 22.14 44.66
CA PRO A 606 -22.48 21.59 46.00
C PRO A 606 -21.65 20.30 46.03
N THR A 607 -20.93 20.09 47.14
CA THR A 607 -20.04 18.94 47.37
C THR A 607 -20.43 18.12 48.60
N ASN A 608 -20.08 16.83 48.57
CA ASN A 608 -19.81 15.90 49.70
C ASN A 608 -20.96 15.16 50.42
N ASN A 609 -20.59 13.89 50.71
CA ASN A 609 -20.78 13.10 51.95
C ASN A 609 -21.88 12.03 52.12
N SER A 610 -21.42 10.94 52.78
CA SER A 610 -22.13 9.84 53.48
C SER A 610 -23.25 9.08 52.73
N SER A 611 -23.17 7.79 52.37
CA SER A 611 -22.66 6.54 53.00
C SER A 611 -23.69 5.74 53.82
N LYS A 612 -23.96 4.48 53.38
CA LYS A 612 -23.96 3.25 54.22
C LYS A 612 -24.27 1.96 53.44
N ASN A 613 -23.44 0.94 53.72
CA ASN A 613 -23.73 -0.50 53.85
C ASN A 613 -24.22 -1.38 52.66
N ALA A 614 -23.26 -2.13 52.10
CA ALA A 614 -23.19 -3.61 52.10
C ALA A 614 -24.22 -4.44 51.27
N LYS A 615 -23.93 -5.69 50.85
CA LYS A 615 -22.87 -6.65 51.23
C LYS A 615 -22.59 -7.66 50.09
N SER A 616 -21.38 -8.29 50.09
CA SER A 616 -21.00 -9.55 49.39
C SER A 616 -21.14 -9.63 47.85
N GLU A 617 -20.24 -10.26 47.08
CA GLU A 617 -18.89 -10.79 47.38
C GLU A 617 -18.05 -10.88 46.10
N LYS A 618 -16.73 -10.72 46.19
CA LYS A 618 -15.76 -11.01 45.12
C LYS A 618 -14.43 -11.45 45.72
N VAL A 619 -14.02 -12.68 45.43
CA VAL A 619 -12.68 -13.17 45.75
C VAL A 619 -11.76 -12.87 44.58
N ILE A 620 -10.69 -12.11 44.84
CA ILE A 620 -9.52 -11.99 43.96
C ILE A 620 -8.32 -12.43 44.77
N VAL A 621 -7.61 -13.46 44.31
CA VAL A 621 -6.27 -13.79 44.79
C VAL A 621 -5.35 -13.84 43.59
N THR A 622 -4.56 -12.78 43.42
CA THR A 622 -3.32 -12.84 42.66
C THR A 622 -2.22 -13.35 43.59
N ASP A 623 -1.53 -14.42 43.22
CA ASP A 623 -0.13 -14.56 43.59
C ASP A 623 0.66 -15.35 42.52
N SER A 624 1.97 -15.15 42.51
CA SER A 624 2.88 -15.74 41.53
C SER A 624 4.30 -15.86 42.09
N LYS A 625 4.68 -17.06 42.56
CA LYS A 625 6.05 -17.66 42.51
C LYS A 625 6.15 -18.95 43.33
N PHE A 626 7.15 -19.77 42.99
CA PHE A 626 7.60 -21.00 43.67
C PHE A 626 6.56 -22.15 43.69
N PHE A 627 6.94 -23.42 43.53
CA PHE A 627 8.21 -24.06 43.90
C PHE A 627 9.12 -24.52 42.75
N ASN A 628 10.31 -24.99 43.11
CA ASN A 628 11.37 -25.47 42.22
C ASN A 628 12.26 -26.48 42.99
N LYS A 629 12.92 -27.44 42.31
CA LYS A 629 13.83 -28.48 42.88
C LYS A 629 13.11 -29.51 43.81
N ILE A 630 13.62 -30.71 44.11
CA ILE A 630 14.98 -31.30 44.06
C ILE A 630 15.06 -32.65 43.31
N HIS A 631 16.26 -32.90 42.76
CA HIS A 631 16.90 -34.11 42.19
C HIS A 631 16.58 -35.49 42.80
N GLY A 632 16.86 -36.63 42.14
CA GLY A 632 17.47 -36.86 40.81
C GLY A 632 18.56 -37.96 40.84
N ASP A 633 19.28 -38.18 39.73
CA ASP A 633 20.54 -38.95 39.70
C ASP A 633 21.55 -38.35 38.68
N ASN A 634 22.85 -38.62 38.81
CA ASN A 634 23.91 -37.74 38.33
C ASN A 634 25.28 -38.43 38.11
N LYS A 635 25.74 -38.54 36.85
CA LYS A 635 27.14 -38.88 36.50
C LYS A 635 27.75 -37.90 35.47
N LYS A 636 28.51 -36.94 36.01
CA LYS A 636 29.75 -36.25 35.54
C LYS A 636 29.95 -36.10 34.00
N ARG A 637 30.09 -34.89 33.42
CA ARG A 637 31.25 -33.94 33.48
C ARG A 637 32.60 -34.62 33.14
N THR A 638 33.50 -34.04 32.32
CA THR A 638 33.97 -32.63 32.29
C THR A 638 34.42 -32.08 30.93
N ASN A 639 34.34 -30.75 30.79
CA ASN A 639 35.16 -29.76 30.04
C ASN A 639 36.16 -30.22 28.94
N PHE A 640 36.16 -29.51 27.79
CA PHE A 640 37.28 -28.62 27.40
C PHE A 640 36.85 -27.50 26.42
N ASN A 641 37.80 -26.78 25.79
CA ASN A 641 37.67 -25.35 25.44
C ASN A 641 38.18 -24.98 24.01
N LYS A 642 37.64 -23.86 23.47
CA LYS A 642 38.25 -22.89 22.51
C LYS A 642 38.49 -23.22 21.00
N SER A 643 38.53 -22.10 20.25
CA SER A 643 39.21 -21.80 18.96
C SER A 643 38.72 -22.46 17.66
N ILE A 644 38.07 -21.75 16.73
CA ILE A 644 38.67 -20.81 15.74
C ILE A 644 39.76 -21.46 14.85
N ALA A 645 39.45 -21.67 13.56
CA ALA A 645 40.26 -21.14 12.43
C ALA A 645 39.64 -21.39 11.03
N LYS A 646 39.60 -20.30 10.22
CA LYS A 646 39.93 -20.17 8.78
C LYS A 646 39.63 -21.34 7.80
N GLY A 647 38.98 -21.02 6.68
CA GLY A 647 38.83 -21.93 5.53
C GLY A 647 38.21 -21.29 4.28
N ASN A 648 38.90 -20.33 3.66
CA ASN A 648 38.50 -19.75 2.38
C ASN A 648 39.03 -20.63 1.23
N LEU A 649 38.25 -20.96 0.20
CA LEU A 649 38.79 -21.26 -1.13
C LEU A 649 37.73 -21.21 -2.23
N SER A 650 38.17 -20.82 -3.42
CA SER A 650 37.36 -20.66 -4.62
C SER A 650 38.11 -21.17 -5.86
N SER A 651 37.36 -21.63 -6.87
CA SER A 651 37.75 -21.78 -8.28
C SER A 651 38.54 -23.04 -8.73
N VAL A 652 38.65 -23.17 -10.07
CA VAL A 652 39.44 -24.12 -10.89
C VAL A 652 38.79 -25.47 -11.30
N MET A 653 37.96 -25.39 -12.35
CA MET A 653 38.07 -26.06 -13.67
C MET A 653 38.23 -27.59 -13.88
N ARG A 654 37.56 -28.04 -14.97
CA ARG A 654 37.79 -29.26 -15.83
C ARG A 654 37.38 -30.60 -15.20
N ASP A 655 36.62 -31.45 -15.89
CA ASP A 655 37.08 -32.13 -17.11
C ASP A 655 36.09 -32.19 -18.32
N ARG A 656 36.44 -32.96 -19.37
CA ARG A 656 35.72 -33.04 -20.68
C ARG A 656 35.57 -34.47 -21.24
N HIS A 657 34.60 -34.64 -22.17
CA HIS A 657 34.28 -35.85 -22.96
C HIS A 657 33.66 -36.99 -22.10
N ILE A 658 32.80 -37.89 -22.60
CA ILE A 658 32.82 -38.72 -23.83
C ILE A 658 31.65 -38.41 -24.82
N PHE A 659 31.57 -39.15 -25.95
CA PHE A 659 30.84 -38.87 -27.20
C PHE A 659 29.67 -39.85 -27.51
N LYS A 660 28.77 -39.42 -28.42
CA LYS A 660 27.87 -40.24 -29.31
C LYS A 660 26.79 -41.08 -28.58
N GLU A 661 25.69 -41.54 -29.20
CA GLU A 661 25.04 -41.34 -30.53
C GLU A 661 23.50 -41.19 -30.24
N HIS A 662 22.56 -40.84 -31.11
CA HIS A 662 22.32 -41.11 -32.54
C HIS A 662 21.59 -39.96 -33.24
N SER A 663 21.62 -39.95 -34.57
CA SER A 663 20.78 -39.09 -35.43
C SER A 663 19.70 -39.90 -36.16
N LYS A 664 18.56 -39.25 -36.47
CA LYS A 664 17.76 -39.48 -37.69
C LYS A 664 16.68 -38.40 -37.86
N TRP A 665 16.78 -37.65 -38.95
CA TRP A 665 15.68 -36.90 -39.58
C TRP A 665 15.26 -37.64 -40.85
N PRO A 666 14.05 -37.39 -41.36
CA PRO A 666 13.86 -37.19 -42.79
C PRO A 666 13.34 -35.78 -43.08
N SER A 667 13.77 -35.19 -44.19
CA SER A 667 13.26 -33.93 -44.72
C SER A 667 12.45 -34.16 -46.00
N MET A 668 11.35 -33.42 -46.19
CA MET A 668 10.67 -33.32 -47.48
C MET A 668 10.25 -31.89 -47.80
N ILE A 669 11.05 -31.29 -48.69
CA ILE A 669 10.68 -30.45 -49.84
C ILE A 669 9.17 -30.23 -50.03
N ARG A 670 8.72 -28.95 -50.05
CA ARG A 670 8.51 -28.22 -51.32
C ARG A 670 8.33 -26.71 -51.11
N THR A 671 8.78 -25.92 -52.10
CA THR A 671 8.56 -24.48 -52.22
C THR A 671 7.27 -24.17 -52.97
N GLY A 672 6.75 -22.95 -52.81
CA GLY A 672 5.56 -22.48 -53.54
C GLY A 672 5.43 -20.96 -53.45
N SER A 673 5.97 -20.25 -54.44
CA SER A 673 5.86 -18.80 -54.57
C SER A 673 4.87 -18.47 -55.69
N TYR A 674 4.00 -17.49 -55.44
CA TYR A 674 3.28 -16.77 -56.49
C TYR A 674 3.39 -15.27 -56.23
N GLY A 675 3.81 -14.53 -57.25
CA GLY A 675 3.65 -13.09 -57.36
C GLY A 675 2.96 -12.79 -58.70
N TYR A 676 2.42 -11.59 -58.83
CA TYR A 676 2.01 -10.99 -60.10
C TYR A 676 2.30 -9.49 -60.07
N ASP A 677 2.47 -8.91 -61.24
CA ASP A 677 3.38 -7.78 -61.45
C ASP A 677 2.75 -6.39 -61.70
N VAL A 678 3.66 -5.41 -61.78
CA VAL A 678 3.51 -3.97 -62.08
C VAL A 678 2.81 -3.68 -63.43
N PRO A 679 2.27 -2.45 -63.67
CA PRO A 679 3.09 -1.38 -64.30
C PRO A 679 2.76 0.09 -63.88
N PHE A 680 3.70 0.87 -63.29
CA PHE A 680 4.63 1.88 -63.90
C PHE A 680 4.14 3.38 -63.77
N PRO A 681 5.01 4.44 -63.81
CA PRO A 681 4.97 5.59 -62.88
C PRO A 681 4.83 6.99 -63.60
N PRO A 682 5.81 7.94 -63.80
CA PRO A 682 7.26 8.10 -63.46
C PRO A 682 7.63 9.42 -62.69
N ASN A 683 8.92 9.81 -62.69
CA ASN A 683 9.55 11.12 -62.34
C ASN A 683 9.52 11.61 -60.87
N HIS A 684 10.57 12.20 -60.27
CA HIS A 684 12.04 12.34 -60.47
C HIS A 684 12.63 12.69 -59.06
N PHE A 685 13.92 12.57 -58.66
CA PHE A 685 15.22 12.89 -59.30
C PHE A 685 16.39 12.08 -58.63
N SER A 686 17.63 12.20 -59.13
CA SER A 686 18.77 11.28 -58.85
C SER A 686 19.96 11.85 -58.02
N PRO A 687 20.90 11.00 -57.51
CA PRO A 687 22.12 11.39 -56.77
C PRO A 687 23.47 11.13 -57.51
N VAL A 688 24.56 11.79 -57.06
CA VAL A 688 26.00 11.63 -57.47
C VAL A 688 26.86 11.94 -56.21
N ARG A 689 27.89 11.19 -55.71
CA ARG A 689 29.21 10.73 -56.24
C ARG A 689 30.21 11.91 -56.51
N LEU A 690 31.55 11.87 -56.27
CA LEU A 690 32.48 10.88 -55.68
C LEU A 690 33.85 11.53 -55.23
N ASN A 691 34.55 10.91 -54.25
CA ASN A 691 36.04 10.78 -54.04
C ASN A 691 37.06 11.95 -53.80
N ALA A 692 38.16 11.54 -53.12
CA ALA A 692 39.56 12.07 -53.11
C ALA A 692 39.88 13.40 -52.37
N GLN A 693 41.09 13.66 -51.81
CA GLN A 693 42.24 12.81 -51.40
C GLN A 693 43.14 13.51 -50.32
N ILE A 694 43.70 12.72 -49.39
CA ILE A 694 45.11 12.65 -48.91
C ILE A 694 45.97 13.93 -48.57
N GLU A 695 46.63 13.85 -47.40
CA GLU A 695 47.92 14.46 -46.93
C GLU A 695 48.11 15.82 -46.19
N ILE A 696 48.77 15.69 -45.02
CA ILE A 696 49.97 16.36 -44.45
C ILE A 696 50.09 17.91 -44.34
N THR A 697 50.04 18.36 -43.08
CA THR A 697 51.08 19.12 -42.32
C THR A 697 51.87 20.27 -42.99
N LEU A 698 51.89 21.47 -42.37
CA LEU A 698 53.08 22.06 -41.68
C LEU A 698 52.83 23.45 -41.03
N LEU A 699 53.43 23.61 -39.83
CA LEU A 699 54.01 24.80 -39.16
C LEU A 699 53.34 26.20 -39.12
N ILE A 700 53.09 26.64 -37.87
CA ILE A 700 53.61 27.86 -37.20
C ILE A 700 53.70 29.18 -38.01
N ALA A 701 52.93 30.21 -37.58
CA ALA A 701 53.47 31.51 -37.14
C ALA A 701 52.47 32.38 -36.36
N THR A 702 53.05 33.27 -35.56
CA THR A 702 52.53 34.29 -34.62
C THR A 702 51.40 35.24 -35.06
N ILE A 703 50.39 35.37 -34.19
CA ILE A 703 49.89 36.62 -33.52
C ILE A 703 50.62 37.92 -33.96
N PRO A 704 49.91 38.98 -34.40
CA PRO A 704 49.32 39.96 -33.47
C PRO A 704 47.85 40.33 -33.71
N GLN A 705 47.34 41.27 -32.89
CA GLN A 705 45.94 41.62 -32.74
C GLN A 705 45.51 42.82 -33.60
N GLU A 706 44.22 42.91 -33.89
CA GLU A 706 43.51 44.18 -33.67
C GLU A 706 42.07 43.93 -33.14
N SER A 707 41.31 45.00 -32.89
CA SER A 707 40.30 45.00 -31.82
C SER A 707 38.83 44.85 -32.24
N GLU A 708 38.03 44.15 -31.43
CA GLU A 708 36.59 44.36 -31.35
C GLU A 708 36.13 44.54 -29.89
N ASN A 709 35.16 45.42 -29.67
CA ASN A 709 34.53 45.64 -28.36
C ASN A 709 33.01 45.69 -28.54
N GLY A 710 32.36 44.53 -28.39
CA GLY A 710 30.92 44.31 -28.63
C GLY A 710 30.19 43.74 -27.39
N PRO A 711 28.87 43.98 -27.20
CA PRO A 711 28.43 44.40 -25.87
C PRO A 711 27.80 43.33 -24.95
N TYR A 712 27.99 43.54 -23.64
CA TYR A 712 27.25 42.99 -22.49
C TYR A 712 27.39 41.50 -22.11
N PHE A 713 28.60 41.08 -21.74
CA PHE A 713 28.76 40.11 -20.64
C PHE A 713 28.97 40.85 -19.31
N LYS A 714 27.90 41.06 -18.52
CA LYS A 714 28.00 41.48 -17.10
C LYS A 714 28.04 40.20 -16.22
N PRO A 715 29.22 39.71 -15.77
CA PRO A 715 29.32 38.48 -15.00
C PRO A 715 28.76 38.64 -13.58
N VAL A 716 28.41 37.51 -12.95
CA VAL A 716 27.92 37.46 -11.56
C VAL A 716 28.56 36.32 -10.79
N CYS A 717 28.87 36.54 -9.52
CA CYS A 717 29.24 35.46 -8.60
C CYS A 717 27.96 34.77 -8.11
N GLY A 718 27.90 33.45 -8.21
CA GLY A 718 26.83 32.65 -7.62
C GLY A 718 27.09 32.28 -6.17
N SER A 719 26.02 32.01 -5.42
CA SER A 719 26.10 31.46 -4.05
C SER A 719 26.71 30.05 -3.96
N ASP A 720 27.08 29.42 -5.10
CA ASP A 720 27.92 28.22 -5.18
C ASP A 720 29.42 28.52 -5.40
N GLY A 721 29.85 29.76 -5.20
CA GLY A 721 31.25 30.21 -5.35
C GLY A 721 31.76 30.26 -6.79
N ARG A 722 30.85 30.21 -7.79
CA ARG A 722 31.22 30.16 -9.21
C ARG A 722 30.83 31.44 -9.94
N THR A 723 31.75 31.95 -10.75
CA THR A 723 31.48 33.03 -11.70
C THR A 723 30.64 32.52 -12.87
N TYR A 724 29.51 33.18 -13.13
CA TYR A 724 28.65 32.95 -14.29
C TYR A 724 28.77 34.09 -15.29
N LYS A 725 28.79 33.80 -16.60
CA LYS A 725 28.90 34.83 -17.65
C LYS A 725 27.72 35.81 -17.64
N THR A 726 26.53 35.35 -17.23
CA THR A 726 25.34 36.18 -16.96
C THR A 726 24.44 35.57 -15.90
N GLU A 727 23.62 36.40 -15.25
CA GLU A 727 22.59 35.95 -14.29
C GLU A 727 21.55 34.98 -14.91
N CYS A 728 21.22 35.12 -16.19
CA CYS A 728 20.34 34.17 -16.86
C CYS A 728 20.95 32.76 -16.94
N GLN A 729 22.27 32.64 -17.14
CA GLN A 729 22.95 31.33 -17.12
C GLN A 729 22.91 30.70 -15.72
N LEU A 730 23.09 31.49 -14.66
CA LEU A 730 22.92 31.06 -13.27
C LEU A 730 21.50 30.53 -13.04
N LYS A 731 20.46 31.34 -13.34
CA LYS A 731 19.04 30.94 -13.20
C LYS A 731 18.68 29.70 -14.02
N LYS A 732 19.21 29.56 -15.24
CA LYS A 732 19.00 28.39 -16.11
C LYS A 732 19.69 27.13 -15.57
N ARG A 733 20.85 27.25 -14.92
CA ARG A 733 21.53 26.14 -14.22
C ARG A 733 20.82 25.76 -12.92
N ALA A 734 20.39 26.74 -12.13
CA ALA A 734 19.64 26.54 -10.89
C ALA A 734 18.39 25.69 -11.15
N CYS A 735 17.53 26.08 -12.10
CA CYS A 735 16.36 25.29 -12.49
C CYS A 735 16.74 23.90 -13.03
N ARG A 736 17.70 23.82 -13.97
CA ARG A 736 18.13 22.54 -14.58
C ARG A 736 18.71 21.53 -13.59
N ARG A 737 19.19 21.97 -12.42
CA ARG A 737 19.73 21.09 -11.37
C ARG A 737 18.87 21.04 -10.10
N GLY A 738 17.71 21.69 -10.08
CA GLY A 738 16.83 21.76 -8.90
C GLY A 738 17.40 22.53 -7.71
N ILE A 739 18.43 23.37 -7.92
CA ILE A 739 19.14 24.08 -6.84
C ILE A 739 18.46 25.43 -6.59
N SER A 740 17.40 25.44 -5.77
CA SER A 740 16.64 26.65 -5.39
C SER A 740 17.43 27.68 -4.57
N THR A 741 18.55 27.24 -3.96
CA THR A 741 19.48 28.07 -3.20
C THR A 741 20.53 28.79 -4.07
N LEU A 742 20.67 28.41 -5.35
CA LEU A 742 21.63 29.04 -6.26
C LEU A 742 21.09 30.39 -6.74
N ARG A 743 21.67 31.46 -6.21
CA ARG A 743 21.32 32.87 -6.46
C ARG A 743 22.58 33.67 -6.78
N VAL A 744 22.43 34.89 -7.26
CA VAL A 744 23.55 35.84 -7.35
C VAL A 744 23.96 36.24 -5.93
N ALA A 745 25.23 36.04 -5.58
CA ALA A 745 25.83 36.56 -4.36
C ALA A 745 26.16 38.06 -4.52
N TYR A 746 26.74 38.43 -5.67
CA TYR A 746 26.97 39.82 -6.11
C TYR A 746 27.34 39.89 -7.61
N LYS A 747 27.40 41.12 -8.15
CA LYS A 747 27.78 41.40 -9.55
C LYS A 747 29.31 41.48 -9.68
N GLY A 748 29.88 40.82 -10.68
CA GLY A 748 31.33 40.67 -10.84
C GLY A 748 31.76 39.20 -10.88
N GLN A 749 33.06 38.95 -10.76
CA GLN A 749 33.62 37.61 -10.59
C GLN A 749 33.73 37.25 -9.11
N CYS A 750 33.67 35.96 -8.75
CA CYS A 750 33.88 35.55 -7.37
C CYS A 750 35.28 35.92 -6.85
N GLN A 751 35.34 36.29 -5.57
CA GLN A 751 36.50 36.79 -4.82
C GLN A 751 36.66 35.97 -3.53
N THR A 752 37.85 36.03 -2.91
CA THR A 752 38.22 35.27 -1.71
C THR A 752 38.15 36.09 -0.41
N SER A 753 37.69 37.34 -0.45
CA SER A 753 37.39 38.17 0.72
C SER A 753 36.47 39.35 0.33
N CYS A 754 35.84 39.98 1.32
CA CYS A 754 34.97 41.13 1.15
C CYS A 754 35.69 42.41 0.71
N LYS A 755 37.03 42.49 0.85
CA LYS A 755 37.85 43.68 0.53
C LYS A 755 37.59 44.25 -0.88
N ASN A 756 37.35 43.37 -1.85
CA ASN A 756 37.16 43.73 -3.27
C ASN A 756 35.70 43.66 -3.75
N VAL A 757 34.72 43.47 -2.84
CA VAL A 757 33.31 43.22 -3.21
C VAL A 757 32.45 44.46 -2.98
N LYS A 758 32.07 45.14 -4.06
CA LYS A 758 31.19 46.31 -4.03
C LYS A 758 29.71 45.90 -4.01
N CYS A 759 29.09 45.96 -2.83
CA CYS A 759 27.68 45.60 -2.66
C CYS A 759 26.70 46.69 -3.14
N PRO A 760 25.54 46.32 -3.72
CA PRO A 760 24.51 47.30 -4.10
C PRO A 760 23.80 47.90 -2.88
N GLN A 761 23.39 49.17 -2.97
CA GLN A 761 22.36 49.86 -2.17
C GLN A 761 22.11 49.31 -0.75
N SER A 762 22.78 49.89 0.26
CA SER A 762 22.53 49.60 1.69
C SER A 762 22.72 48.14 2.11
N MET A 763 23.39 47.33 1.29
CA MET A 763 23.90 46.01 1.65
C MET A 763 25.37 46.10 2.07
N HIS A 764 25.71 45.35 3.10
CA HIS A 764 27.08 45.17 3.57
C HIS A 764 27.62 43.86 2.99
N CYS A 765 28.95 43.76 2.87
CA CYS A 765 29.59 42.51 2.55
C CYS A 765 29.79 41.70 3.84
N LEU A 766 29.40 40.42 3.80
CA LEU A 766 29.52 39.46 4.89
C LEU A 766 30.31 38.24 4.40
N GLU A 767 31.42 37.93 5.07
CA GLU A 767 32.14 36.68 4.84
C GLU A 767 31.44 35.50 5.55
N ASP A 768 31.13 34.45 4.81
CA ASP A 768 30.57 33.21 5.36
C ASP A 768 31.62 32.33 6.06
N GLN A 769 31.20 31.18 6.59
CA GLN A 769 32.10 30.25 7.30
C GLN A 769 33.15 29.56 6.41
N ASN A 770 33.26 29.92 5.13
CA ASN A 770 34.31 29.54 4.18
C ASN A 770 35.11 30.77 3.69
N LEU A 771 35.04 31.88 4.44
CA LEU A 771 35.59 33.20 4.08
C LEU A 771 35.10 33.70 2.70
N MET A 772 33.94 33.23 2.24
CA MET A 772 33.41 33.60 0.93
C MET A 772 32.49 34.82 1.07
N PRO A 773 32.69 35.90 0.30
CA PRO A 773 31.96 37.15 0.46
C PRO A 773 30.55 37.09 -0.15
N HIS A 774 29.55 37.55 0.60
CA HIS A 774 28.16 37.71 0.14
C HIS A 774 27.64 39.12 0.44
N CYS A 775 26.85 39.70 -0.46
CA CYS A 775 26.19 40.98 -0.19
C CYS A 775 24.83 40.77 0.48
N VAL A 776 24.65 41.33 1.68
CA VAL A 776 23.48 41.13 2.53
C VAL A 776 22.96 42.45 3.09
N SER A 777 21.64 42.60 3.22
CA SER A 777 21.07 43.77 3.89
C SER A 777 21.04 43.56 5.40
N CYS A 778 21.70 44.45 6.16
CA CYS A 778 21.67 44.44 7.62
C CYS A 778 20.44 45.16 8.21
N ALA A 779 19.50 45.61 7.38
CA ALA A 779 18.33 46.39 7.77
C ALA A 779 17.20 45.55 8.43
N THR A 780 17.55 44.56 9.24
CA THR A 780 16.58 43.83 10.07
C THR A 780 16.20 44.66 11.29
N LYS A 781 15.00 45.25 11.27
CA LYS A 781 14.26 45.54 12.52
C LYS A 781 13.91 44.19 13.16
N CYS A 782 14.77 43.71 14.06
CA CYS A 782 14.39 42.59 14.93
C CYS A 782 13.19 43.01 15.81
N PRO A 783 12.26 42.10 16.13
CA PRO A 783 11.02 42.49 16.81
C PRO A 783 11.28 43.23 18.14
N PRO A 784 10.61 44.36 18.40
CA PRO A 784 10.77 45.09 19.65
C PRO A 784 10.29 44.24 20.83
N PHE A 785 10.96 44.40 21.98
CA PHE A 785 10.62 43.69 23.21
C PHE A 785 9.60 44.49 24.03
N GLU A 786 8.40 43.94 24.21
CA GLU A 786 7.40 44.52 25.11
C GLU A 786 7.88 44.40 26.56
N LYS A 787 8.05 45.54 27.25
CA LYS A 787 8.53 45.60 28.64
C LYS A 787 7.52 45.07 29.67
N THR A 788 6.29 44.79 29.26
CA THR A 788 5.13 44.46 30.12
C THR A 788 5.06 43.02 30.59
N PHE A 789 5.95 42.13 30.15
CA PHE A 789 6.10 40.79 30.75
C PHE A 789 7.46 40.63 31.44
N LYS A 790 7.43 40.21 32.73
CA LYS A 790 8.62 39.84 33.53
C LYS A 790 9.26 38.54 32.97
N SER A 791 9.94 38.66 31.83
CA SER A 791 10.41 37.53 31.01
C SER A 791 11.88 37.64 30.58
N ILE A 792 12.78 37.93 31.52
CA ILE A 792 14.16 37.44 31.44
C ILE A 792 14.23 35.97 31.92
N VAL A 793 13.22 35.51 32.69
CA VAL A 793 13.20 34.19 33.35
C VAL A 793 12.33 33.15 32.63
N SER A 794 11.22 33.52 31.99
CA SER A 794 10.19 32.54 31.57
C SER A 794 10.36 31.85 30.21
N ASN A 795 11.42 32.15 29.42
CA ASN A 795 11.73 31.34 28.23
C ASN A 795 13.23 31.34 27.82
N PRO A 796 14.10 30.59 28.54
CA PRO A 796 15.52 30.44 28.17
C PRO A 796 15.75 29.88 26.76
N SER A 797 14.79 29.13 26.22
CA SER A 797 14.86 28.44 24.91
C SER A 797 14.95 29.36 23.69
N ARG A 798 14.74 30.68 23.88
CA ARG A 798 14.89 31.71 22.83
C ARG A 798 16.32 32.28 22.73
N LEU A 799 17.11 32.23 23.81
CA LEU A 799 18.50 32.71 23.83
C LEU A 799 19.41 31.82 22.97
N VAL A 800 20.48 32.41 22.42
CA VAL A 800 21.54 31.67 21.74
C VAL A 800 22.92 32.20 22.14
N CYS A 801 23.86 31.29 22.39
CA CYS A 801 25.25 31.62 22.61
C CYS A 801 25.97 31.67 21.25
N GLY A 802 26.63 32.79 20.92
CA GLY A 802 27.51 32.88 19.77
C GLY A 802 28.88 32.24 20.03
N THR A 803 29.59 31.86 18.96
CA THR A 803 30.98 31.38 19.07
C THR A 803 31.99 32.48 19.44
N ASP A 804 31.53 33.73 19.48
CA ASP A 804 32.21 34.89 20.07
C ASP A 804 32.08 34.96 21.61
N GLY A 805 31.33 34.05 22.23
CA GLY A 805 31.05 34.05 23.67
C GLY A 805 29.95 35.03 24.11
N VAL A 806 29.25 35.68 23.16
CA VAL A 806 28.21 36.67 23.47
C VAL A 806 26.83 35.99 23.52
N THR A 807 26.04 36.32 24.56
CA THR A 807 24.65 35.87 24.66
C THR A 807 23.74 36.78 23.82
N TYR A 808 23.16 36.21 22.76
CA TYR A 808 22.20 36.91 21.91
C TYR A 808 20.76 36.56 22.30
N ARG A 809 19.90 37.58 22.34
CA ARG A 809 18.49 37.46 22.76
C ARG A 809 17.67 36.50 21.90
N ASN A 810 18.05 36.32 20.63
CA ASN A 810 17.43 35.43 19.66
C ASN A 810 18.29 35.31 18.38
N LEU A 811 17.86 34.46 17.45
CA LEU A 811 18.48 34.23 16.14
C LEU A 811 18.40 35.40 15.14
N CYS A 812 17.70 36.50 15.45
CA CYS A 812 17.74 37.73 14.66
C CYS A 812 18.92 38.61 15.10
N GLU A 813 19.10 38.85 16.39
CA GLU A 813 20.17 39.72 16.90
C GLU A 813 21.57 39.18 16.58
N ILE A 814 21.83 37.86 16.69
CA ILE A 814 23.14 37.30 16.30
C ILE A 814 23.44 37.48 14.80
N LYS A 815 22.42 37.38 13.94
CA LYS A 815 22.56 37.62 12.49
C LYS A 815 22.79 39.10 12.19
N ARG A 816 22.11 39.99 12.91
CA ARG A 816 22.28 41.43 12.82
C ARG A 816 23.68 41.85 13.27
N ALA A 817 24.17 41.29 14.37
CA ALA A 817 25.55 41.48 14.85
C ALA A 817 26.57 40.98 13.83
N ALA A 818 26.45 39.74 13.34
CA ALA A 818 27.32 39.21 12.29
C ALA A 818 27.35 40.11 11.03
N CYS A 819 26.19 40.60 10.61
CA CYS A 819 26.06 41.51 9.46
C CYS A 819 26.78 42.86 9.71
N LEU A 820 26.70 43.40 10.92
CA LEU A 820 27.40 44.63 11.33
C LEU A 820 28.92 44.42 11.51
N LEU A 821 29.35 43.24 11.94
CA LEU A 821 30.77 42.86 12.05
C LEU A 821 31.42 42.48 10.70
N GLY A 822 30.65 42.31 9.63
CA GLY A 822 31.14 41.90 8.31
C GLY A 822 31.63 40.45 8.21
N ARG A 823 31.55 39.67 9.29
CA ARG A 823 31.92 38.24 9.34
C ARG A 823 30.84 37.41 10.02
N SER A 824 30.64 36.17 9.58
CA SER A 824 29.65 35.28 10.19
C SER A 824 29.96 35.01 11.68
N ILE A 825 28.91 34.99 12.51
CA ILE A 825 28.97 34.56 13.92
C ILE A 825 28.10 33.31 14.03
N PRO A 826 28.68 32.10 13.99
CA PRO A 826 27.97 30.86 14.26
C PRO A 826 27.33 30.83 15.66
N VAL A 827 26.25 30.06 15.80
CA VAL A 827 25.68 29.72 17.11
C VAL A 827 26.47 28.54 17.67
N ALA A 828 27.07 28.71 18.85
CA ALA A 828 27.71 27.63 19.58
C ALA A 828 26.65 26.64 20.11
N TYR A 829 25.65 27.15 20.84
CA TYR A 829 24.52 26.38 21.36
C TYR A 829 23.31 27.28 21.69
N ARG A 830 22.18 26.67 22.07
CA ARG A 830 20.98 27.38 22.53
C ARG A 830 20.99 27.56 24.05
N GLY A 831 20.51 28.71 24.51
CA GLY A 831 20.68 29.19 25.89
C GLY A 831 21.56 30.43 25.95
N ALA A 832 21.84 30.92 27.15
CA ALA A 832 22.88 31.92 27.39
C ALA A 832 24.26 31.28 27.29
N CYS A 833 25.29 32.06 26.93
CA CYS A 833 26.67 31.63 27.13
C CYS A 833 26.95 31.48 28.64
N ASN A 834 27.63 30.39 28.98
CA ASN A 834 28.10 30.06 30.32
C ASN A 834 29.57 29.62 30.20
N ASP A 835 30.47 30.20 30.99
CA ASP A 835 31.90 29.88 30.93
C ASP A 835 32.24 28.52 31.57
N THR A 836 31.31 27.91 32.31
CA THR A 836 31.39 26.50 32.77
C THR A 836 30.75 25.51 31.78
N ALA A 837 30.35 25.95 30.59
CA ALA A 837 29.75 25.09 29.58
C ALA A 837 30.75 24.08 29.00
N ASN A 838 30.33 22.82 28.88
CA ASN A 838 31.08 21.74 28.24
C ASN A 838 30.10 20.74 27.58
N CYS A 839 30.59 19.80 26.80
CA CYS A 839 29.71 18.86 26.09
C CYS A 839 28.98 17.81 26.96
N ASN A 840 29.22 17.77 28.28
CA ASN A 840 28.42 16.98 29.21
C ASN A 840 27.18 17.75 29.72
N ASN A 841 27.25 19.08 29.80
CA ASN A 841 26.15 19.93 30.28
C ASN A 841 25.35 20.64 29.15
N ILE A 842 25.92 20.79 27.94
CA ILE A 842 25.22 21.36 26.78
C ILE A 842 24.43 20.30 26.00
N LYS A 843 23.10 20.44 25.99
CA LYS A 843 22.19 19.60 25.17
C LYS A 843 21.96 20.23 23.80
N CYS A 844 22.51 19.60 22.76
CA CYS A 844 22.28 19.98 21.37
C CYS A 844 20.89 19.52 20.85
N LYS A 845 20.47 20.02 19.68
CA LYS A 845 19.20 19.61 19.07
C LYS A 845 19.30 18.23 18.41
N ASP A 846 18.15 17.63 18.10
CA ASP A 846 18.04 16.36 17.37
C ASP A 846 18.97 16.31 16.14
N ARG A 847 19.78 15.25 16.05
CA ARG A 847 20.78 15.03 14.98
C ARG A 847 21.92 16.08 14.93
N GLN A 848 22.17 16.77 16.05
CA GLN A 848 23.44 17.43 16.34
C GLN A 848 24.18 16.68 17.45
N ILE A 849 25.51 16.73 17.41
CA ILE A 849 26.45 16.23 18.42
C ILE A 849 27.16 17.44 19.01
N CYS A 850 27.46 17.41 20.30
CA CYS A 850 28.33 18.43 20.90
C CYS A 850 29.79 18.04 20.67
N LEU A 851 30.58 18.96 20.13
CA LEU A 851 32.03 18.84 19.96
C LEU A 851 32.71 20.00 20.71
N ASN A 852 33.83 19.76 21.36
CA ASN A 852 34.61 20.85 21.98
C ASN A 852 35.42 21.57 20.91
N ASP A 853 35.44 22.90 20.90
CA ASP A 853 36.28 23.68 19.98
C ASP A 853 37.77 23.33 20.16
N LEU A 854 38.49 23.11 19.05
CA LEU A 854 39.88 22.66 19.09
C LEU A 854 40.82 23.65 19.80
N ILE A 855 40.55 24.95 19.75
CA ILE A 855 41.44 26.00 20.26
C ILE A 855 40.88 26.66 21.53
N THR A 856 39.57 26.90 21.59
CA THR A 856 38.92 27.58 22.73
C THR A 856 38.32 26.62 23.75
N HIS A 857 38.28 25.31 23.44
CA HIS A 857 37.67 24.23 24.23
C HIS A 857 36.19 24.42 24.62
N ARG A 858 35.54 25.49 24.11
CA ARG A 858 34.11 25.77 24.33
C ARG A 858 33.23 24.80 23.51
N PRO A 859 32.09 24.34 24.04
CA PRO A 859 31.21 23.40 23.35
C PRO A 859 30.51 24.04 22.14
N ARG A 860 30.48 23.33 21.01
CA ARG A 860 29.73 23.69 19.79
C ARG A 860 28.81 22.55 19.36
N CYS A 861 27.56 22.88 19.03
CA CYS A 861 26.56 21.92 18.55
C CYS A 861 26.57 21.77 17.01
N VAL A 862 27.07 20.64 16.53
CA VAL A 862 27.44 20.40 15.12
C VAL A 862 26.61 19.26 14.55
N SER A 863 26.14 19.34 13.30
CA SER A 863 25.44 18.19 12.67
C SER A 863 26.41 17.33 11.88
N CYS A 864 26.52 16.07 12.28
CA CYS A 864 27.42 15.08 11.69
C CYS A 864 26.77 14.23 10.57
N SER A 865 25.58 14.61 10.12
CA SER A 865 24.69 13.78 9.28
C SER A 865 25.07 13.70 7.78
N PHE A 866 26.26 14.15 7.38
CA PHE A 866 26.57 14.45 5.97
C PHE A 866 27.22 13.28 5.20
N LYS A 867 26.53 12.81 4.15
CA LYS A 867 27.14 11.98 3.09
C LYS A 867 27.90 12.87 2.11
N CYS A 868 29.16 13.20 2.41
CA CYS A 868 30.01 13.96 1.49
C CYS A 868 30.15 13.24 0.13
N SER A 869 30.12 14.01 -0.96
CA SER A 869 30.23 13.44 -2.31
C SER A 869 31.60 12.77 -2.50
N ARG A 870 31.61 11.49 -2.88
CA ARG A 870 32.84 10.78 -3.22
C ARG A 870 33.47 11.39 -4.47
N LYS A 871 34.81 11.57 -4.48
CA LYS A 871 35.57 11.90 -5.70
C LYS A 871 35.15 10.92 -6.81
N ARG A 872 34.75 11.43 -7.97
CA ARG A 872 34.67 10.60 -9.18
C ARG A 872 36.11 10.14 -9.46
N LYS A 873 36.36 8.83 -9.45
CA LYS A 873 37.61 8.29 -10.01
C LYS A 873 37.73 8.80 -11.46
N PRO A 874 38.93 9.20 -11.93
CA PRO A 874 39.14 9.46 -13.35
C PRO A 874 38.67 8.24 -14.15
N GLN A 875 37.71 8.45 -15.04
CA GLN A 875 37.17 7.37 -15.85
C GLN A 875 38.24 7.01 -16.89
N GLY A 876 38.62 5.73 -16.96
CA GLY A 876 39.84 5.30 -17.65
C GLY A 876 39.89 5.75 -19.11
N LYS A 877 41.08 6.11 -19.58
CA LYS A 877 41.31 6.56 -20.97
C LYS A 877 40.73 5.52 -21.95
N ARG A 878 39.82 5.98 -22.80
CA ARG A 878 39.69 5.51 -24.17
C ARG A 878 39.74 6.71 -25.10
N ASP A 879 40.55 6.58 -26.14
CA ASP A 879 40.42 7.28 -27.42
C ASP A 879 40.56 8.82 -27.41
N GLY A 880 41.74 9.26 -27.00
CA GLY A 880 42.57 10.10 -27.89
C GLY A 880 42.13 11.52 -28.26
N LYS A 881 41.12 12.13 -27.61
CA LYS A 881 40.78 13.55 -27.84
C LYS A 881 40.96 14.42 -26.59
N VAL A 882 41.94 15.32 -26.65
CA VAL A 882 42.17 16.36 -25.65
C VAL A 882 41.16 17.49 -25.83
N THR A 883 40.07 17.46 -25.06
CA THR A 883 39.23 18.66 -24.86
C THR A 883 39.82 19.52 -23.76
N SER A 884 40.19 20.76 -24.08
CA SER A 884 40.96 21.66 -23.23
C SER A 884 40.34 21.97 -21.85
N VAL A 885 41.13 21.73 -20.80
CA VAL A 885 41.19 22.49 -19.54
C VAL A 885 39.83 22.92 -18.94
N GLY A 886 39.05 21.93 -18.50
CA GLY A 886 38.02 22.17 -17.49
C GLY A 886 38.67 22.38 -16.12
N VAL A 887 38.98 23.62 -15.74
CA VAL A 887 39.62 23.95 -14.45
C VAL A 887 38.76 23.47 -13.29
N ASN A 888 39.22 22.40 -12.63
CA ASN A 888 38.53 21.75 -11.53
C ASN A 888 39.10 22.25 -10.19
N THR A 889 38.96 23.54 -9.93
CA THR A 889 39.23 24.15 -8.62
C THR A 889 38.16 23.73 -7.61
N GLU A 890 38.30 22.51 -7.08
CA GLU A 890 37.73 22.18 -5.76
C GLU A 890 38.48 23.02 -4.72
N MET A 891 37.76 23.92 -4.04
CA MET A 891 38.35 24.92 -3.15
C MET A 891 38.88 24.23 -1.88
N LYS A 892 40.21 24.10 -1.79
CA LYS A 892 40.89 23.57 -0.62
C LYS A 892 40.79 24.56 0.55
N LEU A 893 40.75 24.03 1.77
CA LEU A 893 40.64 24.77 3.02
C LEU A 893 41.71 24.28 3.99
N CYS A 894 42.41 25.20 4.65
CA CYS A 894 43.26 24.88 5.79
C CYS A 894 42.43 24.93 7.08
N GLY A 895 42.31 23.81 7.79
CA GLY A 895 41.68 23.75 9.10
C GLY A 895 42.68 24.06 10.22
N ARG A 896 42.18 24.48 11.39
CA ARG A 896 43.00 24.83 12.56
C ARG A 896 43.86 23.72 13.15
N ASN A 897 43.67 22.48 12.73
CA ASN A 897 44.59 21.37 13.02
C ASN A 897 45.75 21.26 12.00
N MET A 898 46.05 22.33 11.25
CA MET A 898 47.05 22.38 10.17
C MET A 898 46.85 21.34 9.05
N HIS A 899 45.65 20.77 8.94
CA HIS A 899 45.31 19.79 7.90
C HIS A 899 44.54 20.44 6.74
N THR A 900 44.84 20.01 5.51
CA THR A 900 44.22 20.54 4.29
C THR A 900 43.05 19.67 3.81
N TYR A 901 41.85 20.24 3.74
CA TYR A 901 40.63 19.55 3.33
C TYR A 901 40.21 19.96 1.91
N ASN A 902 39.67 19.02 1.13
CA ASN A 902 39.19 19.30 -0.23
C ASN A 902 37.78 19.93 -0.24
N SER A 903 37.12 20.05 0.93
CA SER A 903 35.84 20.74 1.12
C SER A 903 35.50 20.85 2.61
N TRP A 904 34.65 21.82 2.98
CA TRP A 904 34.10 21.98 4.33
C TRP A 904 33.41 20.71 4.85
N CYS A 905 32.75 19.95 3.96
CA CYS A 905 32.13 18.67 4.31
C CYS A 905 33.15 17.64 4.84
N GLN A 906 34.36 17.61 4.28
CA GLN A 906 35.42 16.72 4.78
C GLN A 906 35.92 17.17 6.15
N MET A 907 36.12 18.47 6.37
CA MET A 907 36.56 19.02 7.66
C MET A 907 35.53 18.78 8.78
N ILE A 908 34.24 18.99 8.51
CA ILE A 908 33.17 18.72 9.46
C ILE A 908 33.01 17.21 9.71
N LYS A 909 33.17 16.37 8.68
CA LYS A 909 33.19 14.91 8.90
C LYS A 909 34.34 14.53 9.83
N ASP A 910 35.52 15.13 9.66
CA ASP A 910 36.70 14.81 10.46
C ASP A 910 36.53 15.27 11.91
N SER A 911 36.04 16.51 12.12
CA SER A 911 35.63 17.03 13.43
C SER A 911 34.67 16.08 14.17
N CYS A 912 33.71 15.52 13.44
CA CYS A 912 32.74 14.56 13.96
C CYS A 912 33.31 13.16 14.25
N SER A 913 34.52 12.84 13.78
CA SER A 913 35.24 11.60 14.13
C SER A 913 36.32 11.81 15.20
N THR A 914 36.88 13.01 15.34
CA THR A 914 37.88 13.33 16.39
C THR A 914 37.25 13.81 17.71
N GLY A 915 35.97 14.20 17.71
CA GLY A 915 35.29 14.77 18.88
C GLY A 915 35.53 16.27 19.08
N PHE A 916 36.45 16.87 18.32
CA PHE A 916 36.79 18.29 18.39
C PHE A 916 36.24 19.04 17.17
N PHE A 917 35.70 20.24 17.38
CA PHE A 917 35.32 21.11 16.28
C PHE A 917 36.55 21.81 15.70
N ILE A 918 36.90 21.44 14.46
CA ILE A 918 37.94 22.05 13.67
C ILE A 918 37.30 23.22 12.89
N ASP A 919 37.69 24.45 13.22
CA ASP A 919 37.31 25.64 12.44
C ASP A 919 38.29 25.86 11.26
N ILE A 920 37.91 26.71 10.30
CA ILE A 920 38.82 27.11 9.21
C ILE A 920 39.84 28.12 9.76
N GLU A 921 41.10 27.97 9.36
CA GLU A 921 42.12 29.01 9.57
C GLU A 921 42.25 29.90 8.33
N HIS A 922 42.40 29.33 7.13
CA HIS A 922 42.32 30.10 5.88
C HIS A 922 41.89 29.26 4.66
N ASN A 923 41.51 29.96 3.59
CA ASN A 923 41.29 29.34 2.28
C ASN A 923 42.63 28.97 1.62
N GLY A 924 42.68 27.83 0.93
CA GLY A 924 43.90 27.30 0.30
C GLY A 924 44.40 26.01 0.93
N GLU A 925 45.69 25.73 0.77
CA GLU A 925 46.38 24.61 1.40
C GLU A 925 47.15 25.13 2.61
N CYS A 926 47.24 24.36 3.69
CA CYS A 926 48.06 24.73 4.84
C CYS A 926 49.54 24.80 4.44
N SER A 927 50.19 25.93 4.70
CA SER A 927 51.64 26.08 4.49
C SER A 927 52.41 25.20 5.47
N ALA A 928 53.41 24.46 4.97
CA ALA A 928 54.15 23.47 5.76
C ALA A 928 55.08 24.07 6.85
N ASN A 929 55.32 25.38 6.84
CA ASN A 929 56.27 26.07 7.73
C ASN A 929 55.57 27.06 8.68
N SER A 930 54.70 26.56 9.56
CA SER A 930 54.25 27.32 10.74
C SER A 930 54.21 26.40 11.96
N THR A 931 55.36 26.22 12.60
CA THR A 931 55.53 25.41 13.82
C THR A 931 54.94 26.12 15.03
N THR A 932 53.71 25.73 15.39
CA THR A 932 53.16 25.96 16.74
C THR A 932 52.63 24.63 17.27
N THR A 933 53.52 23.84 17.86
CA THR A 933 53.22 22.51 18.37
C THR A 933 52.32 22.59 19.61
N LEU A 934 51.15 21.96 19.54
CA LEU A 934 50.40 21.52 20.71
C LEU A 934 50.28 19.98 20.69
N PRO A 935 50.29 19.28 21.84
CA PRO A 935 50.69 17.88 21.84
C PRO A 935 49.53 16.93 21.48
N LEU A 936 49.64 16.27 20.32
CA LEU A 936 48.95 15.00 20.08
C LEU A 936 49.69 13.87 20.80
N ASN A 937 49.50 13.77 22.11
CA ASN A 937 49.89 12.61 22.92
C ASN A 937 49.11 12.56 24.23
N ALA A 938 47.92 11.95 24.16
CA ALA A 938 47.23 11.33 25.28
C ALA A 938 46.45 10.13 24.72
N GLU A 939 46.67 8.95 25.28
CA GLU A 939 45.96 7.72 24.89
C GLU A 939 44.50 7.77 25.37
N TYR A 940 43.53 7.38 24.52
CA TYR A 940 42.27 6.70 24.87
C TYR A 940 41.53 6.22 23.61
#